data_AF-A0A2V9BID8-F1
#
_entry.id   AF-A0A2V9BID8-F1
#
_cell.length_a   1.000
_cell.length_b   1.000
_cell.length_c   1.000
_cell.angle_alpha   90.00
_cell.angle_beta   90.00
_cell.angle_gamma   90.00
#
_symmetry.space_group_name_H-M   'P 1'
#
loop_
_entity.id
_entity.type
_entity.pdbx_description
1 polymer ?
#
loop_
_entity_poly.entity_id
_entity_poly.type
_entity_poly.pdbx_seq_one_letter_code
_entity_poly.pdbx_strand_id
1 'polypeptide(L)'
;MCVVFLLAAFAWQHADAQQTSTADPFSAADAKILAEIHDYSEVMQNLEYLADHIGPRMTGTPQLKQANDWTAEMFRKYGLANVKLEPWSIEHAWTRGNASARIVAPVIHNITLASAAWSPGTNGVMRGPVVYFDAKTPADFEKFRGKLKGAMVIYQEPQSLSPPPKDRPSPLLRPMQEPPPRPGQPAQPSPFAAIEEVARTRTKFFVEEGVAVVLRDSGKPHGLLNMTDISGKPFEKGTIPTAFVTGEDYRMIFRLLKQGPVQIEIEMTNSFSEKPMEVFNSVAEIRGSEKPDEVVILGAHLDSWDLGTGATDNGTGSMVVLEAARALAKLNLRPKRTIRFVLFSGEEEGLVGSEKYVEAHKNELEKISAVLVHDSGTGRVMTLGLHDNYQDRELVDKVLAPLGELQLLEPRMVRTFGTDHASFDEVGVPGFFCIQDGAEYSLTHHSQSDTFDKAWRDDLIQGAQVLAAWAYNTAELPVMLPRRPLPYRPAASSSAKAESPKRDPIAETDEKILGQLEADGAELRANMEYLADHIGPRLTGSPKQLEASRWAEGKFREYGLVSVHQEKWPIATGWTRGAASAKIVAPTEQRLTIAAAGWSPSTNGPIRAKVIGIKSQKPEDLDQYKGKLKGAIVLVGPAFELDPAENPILTPFSEMSLPLAHPRVAGEPFTLAGFIKMFLAEIKMFNEEDVAGAIMPSDKAYGLINMFAMTRGEYRPGKFPMAFTTYEGHHLLWRLLEQGPVEVELNMQNSFSGVPVEVSNTVAEIRGTEKPDEVVIVGAHIDSWDLGTGATDNGTGTIAVLEAARSLVKSGVQPKRTIRFILFPGEEQGLNGSRAYVKAHKDELNKVSGVLVHDTGTGRVLTIGLMHDYAAKETMDRVLYSFARSAGLVEPSLRTEGGSDHVPFDEAGVPAFWCVQDNVDYDRTHHSQADTFDRVRFDDLMQGAQVLAAWAYNTAQLPDMLPRKPAPQKQEQR
;
A
#
# COMPACT_ATOMS: atom_id res chain seq x y z
N MET A 1 10.71 -45.35 -61.38
CA MET A 1 10.44 -44.95 -62.78
C MET A 1 9.40 -43.84 -62.70
N CYS A 2 9.66 -42.58 -63.06
CA CYS A 2 10.11 -42.04 -64.37
C CYS A 2 8.97 -42.19 -65.41
N VAL A 3 8.58 -41.17 -66.19
CA VAL A 3 9.30 -39.96 -66.68
C VAL A 3 8.41 -38.69 -66.63
N VAL A 4 9.04 -37.50 -66.66
CA VAL A 4 8.46 -36.14 -66.70
C VAL A 4 8.03 -35.72 -68.12
N PHE A 5 7.00 -34.87 -68.27
CA PHE A 5 6.99 -33.80 -69.28
C PHE A 5 6.06 -32.63 -68.92
N LEU A 6 6.46 -31.39 -69.24
CA LEU A 6 5.64 -30.17 -69.13
C LEU A 6 4.98 -29.83 -70.48
N LEU A 7 3.79 -29.21 -70.47
CA LEU A 7 3.62 -27.81 -70.92
C LEU A 7 2.17 -27.28 -70.86
N ALA A 8 2.08 -25.95 -70.68
CA ALA A 8 1.05 -25.01 -71.15
C ALA A 8 -0.43 -25.15 -70.71
N ALA A 9 -0.79 -24.26 -69.78
CA ALA A 9 -1.91 -23.30 -69.88
C ALA A 9 -3.35 -23.78 -70.16
N PHE A 10 -4.20 -23.59 -69.14
CA PHE A 10 -5.59 -23.14 -69.34
C PHE A 10 -5.81 -21.86 -68.52
N ALA A 11 -6.40 -20.84 -69.13
CA ALA A 11 -6.72 -19.58 -68.47
C ALA A 11 -8.18 -19.56 -68.00
N TRP A 12 -8.41 -19.15 -66.75
CA TRP A 12 -9.71 -18.68 -66.28
C TRP A 12 -9.56 -17.23 -65.83
N GLN A 13 -10.56 -16.41 -66.17
CA GLN A 13 -10.51 -14.97 -65.96
C GLN A 13 -10.87 -14.64 -64.51
N HIS A 14 -9.89 -14.22 -63.72
CA HIS A 14 -10.17 -13.27 -62.64
C HIS A 14 -10.27 -11.88 -63.25
N ALA A 15 -11.36 -11.18 -62.96
CA ALA A 15 -11.46 -9.77 -63.27
C ALA A 15 -10.62 -8.98 -62.27
N ASP A 16 -9.76 -8.07 -62.76
CA ASP A 16 -8.99 -7.15 -61.92
C ASP A 16 -9.92 -6.14 -61.24
N ALA A 17 -10.48 -6.55 -60.10
CA ALA A 17 -10.98 -5.63 -59.10
C ALA A 17 -9.78 -4.98 -58.39
N GLN A 18 -9.10 -4.05 -59.08
CA GLN A 18 -8.13 -3.15 -58.48
C GLN A 18 -8.83 -2.23 -57.48
N GLN A 19 -9.12 -2.76 -56.29
CA GLN A 19 -9.49 -1.98 -55.14
C GLN A 19 -8.23 -1.27 -54.67
N THR A 20 -7.98 -0.08 -55.24
CA THR A 20 -6.87 0.79 -54.85
C THR A 20 -7.07 1.21 -53.41
N SER A 21 -6.46 0.49 -52.47
CA SER A 21 -6.29 0.94 -51.10
C SER A 21 -5.41 2.19 -51.15
N THR A 22 -6.03 3.36 -51.18
CA THR A 22 -5.35 4.61 -50.86
C THR A 22 -4.81 4.45 -49.45
N ALA A 23 -3.48 4.30 -49.33
CA ALA A 23 -2.83 4.25 -48.03
C ALA A 23 -3.26 5.49 -47.25
N ASP A 24 -3.64 5.28 -46.01
CA ASP A 24 -4.00 6.36 -45.10
C ASP A 24 -2.81 7.35 -44.98
N PRO A 25 -3.06 8.67 -44.97
CA PRO A 25 -1.99 9.69 -45.02
C PRO A 25 -1.05 9.67 -43.80
N PHE A 26 -1.46 9.08 -42.68
CA PHE A 26 -0.72 9.09 -41.42
C PHE A 26 0.19 7.88 -41.25
N SER A 27 -0.28 6.71 -41.68
CA SER A 27 0.32 5.37 -41.48
C SER A 27 1.84 5.29 -41.76
N ALA A 28 2.34 6.03 -42.75
CA ALA A 28 3.76 6.03 -43.14
C ALA A 28 4.67 6.97 -42.30
N ALA A 29 4.08 7.83 -41.49
CA ALA A 29 4.74 8.57 -40.41
C ALA A 29 4.57 7.82 -39.09
N ASP A 30 3.37 7.35 -38.78
CA ASP A 30 3.07 6.58 -37.56
C ASP A 30 4.01 5.38 -37.41
N ALA A 31 4.14 4.51 -38.42
CA ALA A 31 5.04 3.35 -38.36
C ALA A 31 6.52 3.71 -38.06
N LYS A 32 6.94 4.97 -38.24
CA LYS A 32 8.27 5.45 -37.84
C LYS A 32 8.29 6.01 -36.41
N ILE A 33 7.25 6.74 -36.03
CA ILE A 33 7.05 7.24 -34.65
C ILE A 33 6.99 6.05 -33.68
N LEU A 34 6.18 5.03 -34.02
CA LEU A 34 5.98 3.85 -33.21
C LEU A 34 7.27 3.05 -33.03
N ALA A 35 8.05 2.85 -34.11
CA ALA A 35 9.35 2.18 -34.05
C ALA A 35 10.43 2.99 -33.32
N GLU A 36 10.57 4.30 -33.57
CA GLU A 36 11.60 5.15 -32.91
C GLU A 36 11.38 5.24 -31.39
N ILE A 37 10.12 5.17 -30.93
CA ILE A 37 9.78 5.15 -29.49
C ILE A 37 9.97 3.74 -28.92
N HIS A 38 9.56 2.68 -29.61
CA HIS A 38 9.74 1.31 -29.13
C HIS A 38 11.22 0.90 -28.98
N ASP A 39 12.02 1.14 -30.03
CA ASP A 39 13.39 0.62 -30.12
C ASP A 39 14.43 1.51 -29.40
N TYR A 40 14.14 2.81 -29.21
CA TYR A 40 15.12 3.81 -28.75
C TYR A 40 14.61 4.75 -27.65
N SER A 41 13.64 4.35 -26.84
CA SER A 41 13.07 5.21 -25.80
C SER A 41 14.08 5.69 -24.75
N GLU A 42 14.07 6.99 -24.44
CA GLU A 42 14.78 7.56 -23.28
C GLU A 42 13.84 7.68 -22.04
N VAL A 43 12.55 7.29 -22.15
CA VAL A 43 11.50 7.59 -21.15
C VAL A 43 11.83 7.14 -19.73
N MET A 44 12.31 5.90 -19.54
CA MET A 44 12.64 5.38 -18.19
C MET A 44 13.86 6.06 -17.58
N GLN A 45 14.86 6.41 -18.39
CA GLN A 45 16.10 7.05 -17.94
C GLN A 45 15.83 8.50 -17.52
N ASN A 46 14.97 9.18 -18.28
CA ASN A 46 14.49 10.51 -17.95
C ASN A 46 13.59 10.49 -16.69
N LEU A 47 12.77 9.45 -16.52
CA LEU A 47 11.93 9.28 -15.34
C LEU A 47 12.72 8.93 -14.07
N GLU A 48 13.75 8.08 -14.17
CA GLU A 48 14.69 7.80 -13.06
C GLU A 48 15.39 9.09 -12.62
N TYR A 49 15.87 9.90 -13.57
CA TYR A 49 16.50 11.18 -13.26
C TYR A 49 15.52 12.17 -12.59
N LEU A 50 14.29 12.28 -13.10
CA LEU A 50 13.27 13.15 -12.50
C LEU A 50 12.86 12.69 -11.09
N ALA A 51 12.65 11.39 -10.89
CA ALA A 51 12.18 10.82 -9.63
C ALA A 51 13.28 10.70 -8.57
N ASP A 52 14.47 10.20 -8.91
CA ASP A 52 15.51 9.91 -7.91
C ASP A 52 16.52 11.04 -7.78
N HIS A 53 16.95 11.67 -8.88
CA HIS A 53 17.96 12.72 -8.83
C HIS A 53 17.39 14.09 -8.44
N ILE A 54 16.23 14.48 -9.00
CA ILE A 54 15.54 15.73 -8.64
C ILE A 54 14.63 15.51 -7.42
N GLY A 55 13.81 14.46 -7.43
CA GLY A 55 12.93 14.12 -6.30
C GLY A 55 11.56 14.82 -6.34
N PRO A 56 10.84 14.85 -5.20
CA PRO A 56 9.56 15.53 -5.10
C PRO A 56 9.69 17.03 -5.39
N ARG A 57 8.72 17.55 -6.13
CA ARG A 57 8.84 18.83 -6.86
C ARG A 57 7.58 19.69 -6.71
N MET A 58 7.16 19.84 -5.45
CA MET A 58 6.12 20.74 -4.95
C MET A 58 6.27 22.17 -5.51
N THR A 59 5.15 22.84 -5.76
CA THR A 59 5.14 24.16 -6.40
C THR A 59 5.90 25.22 -5.61
N GLY A 60 6.79 25.94 -6.30
CA GLY A 60 7.68 26.93 -5.70
C GLY A 60 8.95 26.38 -5.04
N THR A 61 9.18 25.06 -5.04
CA THR A 61 10.43 24.48 -4.52
C THR A 61 11.62 24.64 -5.47
N PRO A 62 12.87 24.62 -4.96
CA PRO A 62 14.07 24.53 -5.79
C PRO A 62 14.07 23.30 -6.71
N GLN A 63 13.50 22.17 -6.27
CA GLN A 63 13.37 20.92 -7.02
C GLN A 63 12.51 21.10 -8.27
N LEU A 64 11.35 21.75 -8.16
CA LEU A 64 10.55 22.08 -9.34
C LEU A 64 11.31 22.99 -10.32
N LYS A 65 12.01 24.01 -9.80
CA LYS A 65 12.83 24.89 -10.65
C LYS A 65 13.96 24.12 -11.35
N GLN A 66 14.57 23.14 -10.69
CA GLN A 66 15.55 22.23 -11.28
C GLN A 66 14.92 21.35 -12.37
N ALA A 67 13.69 20.86 -12.17
CA ALA A 67 12.94 20.13 -13.20
C ALA A 67 12.58 21.02 -14.39
N ASN A 68 12.19 22.28 -14.18
CA ASN A 68 11.96 23.25 -15.27
C ASN A 68 13.26 23.49 -16.07
N ASP A 69 14.38 23.76 -15.39
CA ASP A 69 15.66 24.02 -16.06
C ASP A 69 16.16 22.80 -16.85
N TRP A 70 16.06 21.61 -16.25
CA TRP A 70 16.46 20.35 -16.88
C TRP A 70 15.56 19.96 -18.05
N THR A 71 14.23 20.03 -17.94
CA THR A 71 13.34 19.72 -19.07
C THR A 71 13.55 20.71 -20.22
N ALA A 72 13.81 21.99 -19.92
CA ALA A 72 14.21 22.98 -20.92
C ALA A 72 15.62 22.72 -21.51
N GLU A 73 16.55 22.09 -20.80
CA GLU A 73 17.80 21.59 -21.40
C GLU A 73 17.54 20.39 -22.31
N MET A 74 16.72 19.43 -21.90
CA MET A 74 16.38 18.23 -22.67
C MET A 74 15.65 18.57 -23.99
N PHE A 75 14.69 19.51 -23.97
CA PHE A 75 14.08 20.00 -25.21
C PHE A 75 15.11 20.64 -26.17
N ARG A 76 16.14 21.32 -25.66
CA ARG A 76 17.24 21.86 -26.48
C ARG A 76 18.19 20.77 -26.99
N LYS A 77 18.52 19.77 -26.14
CA LYS A 77 19.28 18.55 -26.50
C LYS A 77 18.63 17.80 -27.66
N TYR A 78 17.30 17.69 -27.66
CA TYR A 78 16.52 17.07 -28.73
C TYR A 78 16.28 17.98 -29.96
N GLY A 79 16.71 19.26 -29.91
CA GLY A 79 16.68 20.17 -31.06
C GLY A 79 15.34 20.86 -31.31
N LEU A 80 14.46 20.97 -30.30
CA LEU A 80 13.21 21.72 -30.43
C LEU A 80 13.47 23.24 -30.52
N ALA A 81 12.53 23.95 -31.13
CA ALA A 81 12.54 25.40 -31.26
C ALA A 81 11.84 26.08 -30.07
N ASN A 82 12.05 27.39 -29.94
CA ASN A 82 11.33 28.29 -29.02
C ASN A 82 11.34 27.84 -27.53
N VAL A 83 12.35 27.08 -27.11
CA VAL A 83 12.44 26.48 -25.76
C VAL A 83 12.63 27.53 -24.66
N LYS A 84 11.57 27.77 -23.89
CA LYS A 84 11.45 28.83 -22.89
C LYS A 84 10.83 28.31 -21.59
N LEU A 85 11.10 29.01 -20.52
CA LEU A 85 10.35 28.93 -19.27
C LEU A 85 9.40 30.14 -19.22
N GLU A 86 8.10 29.92 -19.06
CA GLU A 86 7.10 30.98 -18.98
C GLU A 86 6.78 31.29 -17.51
N PRO A 87 7.19 32.46 -16.98
CA PRO A 87 7.08 32.77 -15.56
C PRO A 87 5.68 33.23 -15.14
N TRP A 88 5.31 32.83 -13.94
CA TRP A 88 4.23 33.40 -13.13
C TRP A 88 4.68 33.39 -11.65
N SER A 89 3.87 33.92 -10.72
CA SER A 89 4.33 34.18 -9.35
C SER A 89 3.36 33.74 -8.26
N ILE A 90 3.90 33.15 -7.19
CA ILE A 90 3.18 32.82 -5.94
C ILE A 90 3.68 33.72 -4.79
N GLU A 91 2.83 34.04 -3.82
CA GLU A 91 3.23 34.88 -2.67
C GLU A 91 4.14 34.14 -1.68
N HIS A 92 3.97 32.82 -1.57
CA HIS A 92 4.73 31.93 -0.70
C HIS A 92 4.96 30.59 -1.41
N ALA A 93 6.10 29.94 -1.15
CA ALA A 93 6.19 28.47 -1.22
C ALA A 93 6.01 27.89 0.19
N TRP A 94 5.67 26.60 0.26
CA TRP A 94 5.55 25.83 1.49
C TRP A 94 6.61 24.73 1.56
N THR A 95 7.10 24.42 2.76
CA THR A 95 8.02 23.31 3.01
C THR A 95 7.52 22.46 4.18
N ARG A 96 7.31 21.17 3.91
CA ARG A 96 6.91 20.17 4.91
C ARG A 96 7.97 20.03 6.00
N GLY A 97 7.56 20.22 7.25
CA GLY A 97 8.39 19.94 8.42
C GLY A 97 8.39 18.46 8.80
N ASN A 98 8.97 18.14 9.95
CA ASN A 98 8.69 16.86 10.60
C ASN A 98 7.26 16.90 11.15
N ALA A 99 6.60 15.75 11.19
CA ALA A 99 5.33 15.56 11.87
C ALA A 99 5.45 14.34 12.78
N SER A 100 4.98 14.44 14.01
CA SER A 100 4.85 13.29 14.91
C SER A 100 3.63 13.47 15.81
N ALA A 101 2.92 12.38 16.10
CA ALA A 101 1.77 12.40 16.98
C ALA A 101 1.55 11.05 17.65
N ARG A 102 0.83 11.08 18.76
CA ARG A 102 0.40 9.88 19.48
C ARG A 102 -0.90 10.11 20.23
N ILE A 103 -1.70 9.06 20.33
CA ILE A 103 -2.74 8.96 21.36
C ILE A 103 -2.02 8.86 22.71
N VAL A 104 -2.48 9.63 23.69
CA VAL A 104 -1.92 9.65 25.07
C VAL A 104 -2.96 9.34 26.15
N ALA A 105 -4.23 9.21 25.76
CA ALA A 105 -5.31 8.58 26.52
C ALA A 105 -6.47 8.23 25.55
N PRO A 106 -7.27 7.18 25.80
CA PRO A 106 -7.17 6.24 26.92
C PRO A 106 -5.97 5.28 26.82
N VAL A 107 -5.45 5.05 25.62
CA VAL A 107 -4.26 4.24 25.33
C VAL A 107 -3.08 5.11 24.91
N ILE A 108 -1.87 4.55 24.98
CA ILE A 108 -0.68 5.13 24.33
C ILE A 108 -0.48 4.40 23.01
N HIS A 109 -0.60 5.13 21.90
CA HIS A 109 -0.45 4.58 20.54
C HIS A 109 0.19 5.63 19.63
N ASN A 110 1.23 5.27 18.88
CA ASN A 110 1.88 6.19 17.95
C ASN A 110 1.05 6.31 16.67
N ILE A 111 0.79 7.53 16.21
CA ILE A 111 -0.03 7.78 15.03
C ILE A 111 0.89 7.96 13.82
N THR A 112 0.60 7.27 12.73
CA THR A 112 1.23 7.49 11.43
C THR A 112 0.50 8.63 10.70
N LEU A 113 1.22 9.72 10.44
CA LEU A 113 0.66 10.93 9.81
C LEU A 113 1.69 11.66 8.94
N ALA A 114 1.18 12.56 8.11
CA ALA A 114 1.93 13.69 7.60
C ALA A 114 1.07 14.96 7.67
N SER A 115 1.72 16.13 7.74
CA SER A 115 1.05 17.42 7.51
C SER A 115 0.21 17.38 6.21
N ALA A 116 -0.92 18.09 6.16
CA ALA A 116 -1.48 18.46 4.85
C ALA A 116 -0.56 19.49 4.17
N ALA A 117 -0.60 19.58 2.84
CA ALA A 117 0.12 20.60 2.09
C ALA A 117 -0.40 21.99 2.47
N TRP A 118 0.45 23.01 2.35
CA TRP A 118 0.14 24.40 2.72
C TRP A 118 -0.31 24.61 4.19
N SER A 119 -0.12 23.60 5.04
CA SER A 119 -0.52 23.65 6.44
C SER A 119 0.56 24.25 7.34
N PRO A 120 0.22 25.17 8.27
CA PRO A 120 1.19 25.73 9.20
C PRO A 120 1.68 24.68 10.19
N GLY A 121 2.89 24.88 10.72
CA GLY A 121 3.39 24.10 11.85
C GLY A 121 2.59 24.35 13.13
N THR A 122 2.71 23.43 14.09
CA THR A 122 2.23 23.63 15.46
C THR A 122 3.18 24.56 16.23
N ASN A 123 2.69 25.17 17.32
CA ASN A 123 3.55 25.97 18.20
C ASN A 123 4.33 25.06 19.17
N GLY A 124 5.22 24.23 18.61
CA GLY A 124 5.83 23.09 19.29
C GLY A 124 4.82 21.96 19.56
N VAL A 125 5.16 21.05 20.48
CA VAL A 125 4.28 19.97 20.94
C VAL A 125 2.98 20.52 21.54
N MET A 126 1.85 20.23 20.91
CA MET A 126 0.51 20.54 21.40
C MET A 126 -0.20 19.26 21.88
N ARG A 127 -1.02 19.38 22.93
CA ARG A 127 -1.80 18.27 23.48
C ARG A 127 -3.23 18.72 23.79
N GLY A 128 -4.23 17.92 23.40
CA GLY A 128 -5.62 18.28 23.58
C GLY A 128 -6.62 17.12 23.37
N PRO A 129 -7.90 17.34 23.72
CA PRO A 129 -8.97 16.38 23.49
C PRO A 129 -9.24 16.22 21.99
N VAL A 130 -9.52 14.99 21.57
CA VAL A 130 -10.07 14.77 20.23
C VAL A 130 -11.58 15.01 20.25
N VAL A 131 -12.11 15.71 19.26
CA VAL A 131 -13.56 15.94 19.10
C VAL A 131 -13.99 15.53 17.69
N TYR A 132 -15.03 14.70 17.60
CA TYR A 132 -15.71 14.42 16.33
C TYR A 132 -16.76 15.50 16.04
N PHE A 133 -16.48 16.31 15.03
CA PHE A 133 -17.35 17.38 14.54
C PHE A 133 -18.38 16.81 13.55
N ASP A 134 -19.37 16.10 14.09
CA ASP A 134 -20.48 15.51 13.34
C ASP A 134 -21.51 16.57 12.90
N ALA A 135 -21.10 17.45 11.98
CA ALA A 135 -21.92 18.49 11.39
C ALA A 135 -22.13 18.24 9.90
N LYS A 136 -23.36 17.86 9.52
CA LYS A 136 -23.69 17.59 8.11
C LYS A 136 -24.11 18.85 7.35
N THR A 137 -24.51 19.91 8.05
CA THR A 137 -24.91 21.22 7.49
C THR A 137 -24.30 22.39 8.27
N PRO A 138 -24.20 23.60 7.70
CA PRO A 138 -23.75 24.80 8.43
C PRO A 138 -24.59 25.14 9.67
N ALA A 139 -25.88 24.77 9.69
CA ALA A 139 -26.74 24.97 10.86
C ALA A 139 -26.39 24.03 12.04
N ASP A 140 -25.72 22.91 11.77
CA ASP A 140 -25.23 22.01 12.82
C ASP A 140 -24.01 22.58 13.57
N PHE A 141 -23.32 23.58 13.02
CA PHE A 141 -22.07 24.10 13.60
C PHE A 141 -22.32 24.70 14.99
N GLU A 142 -23.46 25.34 15.19
CA GLU A 142 -23.89 25.89 16.49
C GLU A 142 -24.02 24.82 17.60
N LYS A 143 -24.20 23.53 17.26
CA LYS A 143 -24.16 22.43 18.24
C LYS A 143 -22.79 22.29 18.91
N PHE A 144 -21.74 22.81 18.28
CA PHE A 144 -20.35 22.75 18.72
C PHE A 144 -19.82 24.09 19.25
N ARG A 145 -20.59 25.18 19.23
CA ARG A 145 -20.11 26.50 19.66
C ARG A 145 -19.77 26.51 21.16
N GLY A 146 -18.62 27.08 21.49
CA GLY A 146 -17.99 27.10 22.81
C GLY A 146 -17.34 25.77 23.23
N LYS A 147 -17.08 24.83 22.31
CA LYS A 147 -16.64 23.46 22.63
C LYS A 147 -15.35 23.00 21.96
N LEU A 148 -14.86 23.65 20.91
CA LEU A 148 -13.69 23.15 20.15
C LEU A 148 -12.35 23.79 20.55
N LYS A 149 -12.35 24.68 21.55
CA LYS A 149 -11.15 25.41 21.99
C LYS A 149 -10.04 24.47 22.47
N GLY A 150 -8.91 24.46 21.77
CA GLY A 150 -7.76 23.59 22.06
C GLY A 150 -7.96 22.13 21.64
N ALA A 151 -9.03 21.80 20.90
CA ALA A 151 -9.33 20.45 20.46
C ALA A 151 -8.53 20.05 19.21
N MET A 152 -8.31 18.74 19.07
CA MET A 152 -7.89 18.08 17.84
C MET A 152 -9.17 17.59 17.14
N VAL A 153 -9.55 18.16 15.99
CA VAL A 153 -10.86 17.91 15.37
C VAL A 153 -10.75 16.89 14.25
N ILE A 154 -11.53 15.81 14.34
CA ILE A 154 -11.90 14.95 13.21
C ILE A 154 -13.31 15.30 12.74
N TYR A 155 -13.60 15.23 11.44
CA TYR A 155 -14.90 15.63 10.88
C TYR A 155 -15.40 14.72 9.73
N GLN A 156 -14.65 13.69 9.38
CA GLN A 156 -15.05 12.68 8.39
C GLN A 156 -15.54 11.44 9.15
N GLU A 157 -16.54 10.74 8.62
CA GLU A 157 -16.72 9.33 8.98
C GLU A 157 -15.62 8.53 8.25
N PRO A 158 -14.92 7.61 8.95
CA PRO A 158 -13.82 6.88 8.34
C PRO A 158 -14.29 5.99 7.19
N GLN A 159 -13.49 5.89 6.13
CA GLN A 159 -13.78 4.97 5.04
C GLN A 159 -13.46 3.51 5.43
N SER A 160 -14.35 2.59 5.05
CA SER A 160 -14.11 1.14 5.10
C SER A 160 -13.51 0.69 3.78
N LEU A 161 -12.23 0.31 3.79
CA LEU A 161 -11.45 -0.01 2.59
C LEU A 161 -11.05 -1.49 2.52
N SER A 162 -11.23 -2.24 3.61
CA SER A 162 -10.94 -3.66 3.74
C SER A 162 -12.14 -4.38 4.40
N PRO A 163 -12.74 -5.40 3.77
CA PRO A 163 -12.66 -5.67 2.33
C PRO A 163 -13.18 -4.47 1.52
N PRO A 164 -12.67 -4.23 0.29
CA PRO A 164 -13.14 -3.12 -0.54
C PRO A 164 -14.62 -3.31 -0.94
N PRO A 165 -15.39 -2.21 -1.15
CA PRO A 165 -16.78 -2.31 -1.60
C PRO A 165 -16.91 -3.06 -2.93
N LYS A 166 -17.83 -4.03 -2.98
CA LYS A 166 -18.05 -4.91 -4.15
C LYS A 166 -18.43 -4.15 -5.44
N ASP A 167 -18.99 -2.94 -5.29
CA ASP A 167 -19.57 -2.15 -6.38
C ASP A 167 -18.74 -0.89 -6.72
N ARG A 168 -17.42 -0.88 -6.48
CA ARG A 168 -16.55 0.27 -6.83
C ARG A 168 -16.62 0.51 -8.36
N PRO A 169 -17.14 1.67 -8.83
CA PRO A 169 -17.40 1.88 -10.25
C PRO A 169 -16.09 1.99 -11.05
N SER A 170 -16.04 1.32 -12.20
CA SER A 170 -14.89 1.39 -13.12
C SER A 170 -14.68 2.82 -13.64
N PRO A 171 -13.43 3.30 -13.78
CA PRO A 171 -13.15 4.59 -14.42
C PRO A 171 -13.67 4.67 -15.86
N LEU A 172 -13.82 3.53 -16.55
CA LEU A 172 -14.40 3.43 -17.90
C LEU A 172 -15.93 3.64 -17.94
N LEU A 173 -16.59 3.72 -16.77
CA LEU A 173 -18.05 3.77 -16.60
C LEU A 173 -18.50 4.97 -15.73
N ARG A 174 -17.84 6.12 -15.85
CA ARG A 174 -18.33 7.38 -15.25
C ARG A 174 -19.58 7.87 -16.01
N PRO A 175 -20.64 8.35 -15.33
CA PRO A 175 -21.81 8.92 -15.98
C PRO A 175 -21.45 10.26 -16.66
N MET A 176 -22.12 10.54 -17.78
CA MET A 176 -21.99 11.79 -18.53
C MET A 176 -22.45 12.97 -17.65
N GLN A 177 -21.57 13.94 -17.39
CA GLN A 177 -21.89 15.13 -16.60
C GLN A 177 -22.92 16.02 -17.32
N GLU A 178 -23.68 16.85 -16.58
CA GLU A 178 -24.56 17.82 -17.23
C GLU A 178 -23.76 18.77 -18.15
N PRO A 179 -24.30 19.15 -19.32
CA PRO A 179 -23.66 20.13 -20.19
C PRO A 179 -23.66 21.52 -19.53
N PRO A 180 -22.57 22.30 -19.66
CA PRO A 180 -22.54 23.66 -19.15
C PRO A 180 -23.63 24.53 -19.82
N PRO A 181 -24.05 25.62 -19.17
CA PRO A 181 -25.14 26.47 -19.63
C PRO A 181 -24.75 27.27 -20.87
N ARG A 182 -25.75 27.83 -21.55
CA ARG A 182 -25.55 28.54 -22.81
C ARG A 182 -24.89 29.91 -22.59
N PRO A 183 -24.15 30.46 -23.56
CA PRO A 183 -23.66 31.84 -23.50
C PRO A 183 -24.79 32.83 -23.16
N GLY A 184 -24.58 33.66 -22.14
CA GLY A 184 -25.58 34.60 -21.61
C GLY A 184 -26.55 34.03 -20.57
N GLN A 185 -26.48 32.73 -20.25
CA GLN A 185 -27.05 32.16 -19.02
C GLN A 185 -25.99 32.20 -17.90
N PRO A 186 -26.40 32.30 -16.61
CA PRO A 186 -25.46 32.16 -15.50
C PRO A 186 -24.83 30.77 -15.51
N ALA A 187 -23.57 30.67 -15.08
CA ALA A 187 -22.89 29.40 -14.88
C ALA A 187 -23.72 28.46 -13.99
N GLN A 188 -23.77 27.16 -14.33
CA GLN A 188 -24.24 26.15 -13.38
C GLN A 188 -23.26 26.23 -12.20
N PRO A 189 -23.72 26.35 -10.95
CA PRO A 189 -22.83 26.39 -9.81
C PRO A 189 -22.01 25.09 -9.80
N SER A 190 -20.67 25.22 -9.76
CA SER A 190 -19.79 24.06 -9.73
C SER A 190 -20.23 23.12 -8.60
N PRO A 191 -20.29 21.78 -8.83
CA PRO A 191 -20.58 20.84 -7.76
C PRO A 191 -19.56 20.94 -6.60
N PHE A 192 -18.35 21.44 -6.89
CA PHE A 192 -17.32 21.74 -5.89
C PHE A 192 -17.56 23.06 -5.16
N ALA A 193 -18.10 24.11 -5.79
CA ALA A 193 -18.32 25.41 -5.13
C ALA A 193 -19.21 25.33 -3.87
N ALA A 194 -20.17 24.39 -3.84
CA ALA A 194 -20.96 24.11 -2.64
C ALA A 194 -20.14 23.41 -1.53
N ILE A 195 -19.21 22.53 -1.92
CA ILE A 195 -18.30 21.82 -1.01
C ILE A 195 -17.25 22.80 -0.46
N GLU A 196 -16.70 23.66 -1.31
CA GLU A 196 -15.78 24.74 -0.96
C GLU A 196 -16.42 25.76 -0.01
N GLU A 197 -17.66 26.20 -0.25
CA GLU A 197 -18.35 27.14 0.63
C GLU A 197 -18.57 26.51 2.02
N VAL A 198 -18.97 25.24 2.08
CA VAL A 198 -19.07 24.49 3.34
C VAL A 198 -17.70 24.31 4.00
N ALA A 199 -16.64 24.05 3.23
CA ALA A 199 -15.28 23.92 3.74
C ALA A 199 -14.74 25.25 4.31
N ARG A 200 -14.87 26.36 3.56
CA ARG A 200 -14.50 27.71 4.01
C ARG A 200 -15.30 28.14 5.25
N THR A 201 -16.61 27.87 5.27
CA THR A 201 -17.45 28.16 6.44
C THR A 201 -17.03 27.31 7.66
N ARG A 202 -16.73 26.02 7.47
CA ARG A 202 -16.24 25.12 8.54
C ARG A 202 -14.88 25.58 9.08
N THR A 203 -13.94 25.87 8.19
CA THR A 203 -12.60 26.36 8.58
C THR A 203 -12.69 27.68 9.32
N LYS A 204 -13.54 28.62 8.89
CA LYS A 204 -13.81 29.87 9.63
C LYS A 204 -14.37 29.59 11.04
N PHE A 205 -15.35 28.69 11.15
CA PHE A 205 -15.93 28.30 12.44
C PHE A 205 -14.88 27.65 13.37
N PHE A 206 -14.01 26.80 12.84
CA PHE A 206 -12.90 26.20 13.60
C PHE A 206 -11.88 27.24 14.10
N VAL A 207 -11.60 28.29 13.33
CA VAL A 207 -10.77 29.44 13.77
C VAL A 207 -11.49 30.25 14.86
N GLU A 208 -12.79 30.55 14.70
CA GLU A 208 -13.59 31.27 15.72
C GLU A 208 -13.66 30.51 17.06
N GLU A 209 -13.75 29.18 17.02
CA GLU A 209 -13.74 28.32 18.21
C GLU A 209 -12.34 28.10 18.83
N GLY A 210 -11.27 28.35 18.08
CA GLY A 210 -9.90 28.11 18.52
C GLY A 210 -9.50 26.63 18.52
N VAL A 211 -9.86 25.88 17.47
CA VAL A 211 -9.35 24.53 17.20
C VAL A 211 -7.82 24.53 17.13
N ALA A 212 -7.17 23.52 17.73
CA ALA A 212 -5.70 23.43 17.76
C ALA A 212 -5.14 22.76 16.51
N VAL A 213 -5.72 21.61 16.10
CA VAL A 213 -5.32 20.86 14.91
C VAL A 213 -6.55 20.22 14.26
N VAL A 214 -6.56 20.12 12.93
CA VAL A 214 -7.52 19.29 12.19
C VAL A 214 -6.85 17.98 11.75
N LEU A 215 -7.46 16.84 12.05
CA LEU A 215 -7.01 15.54 11.59
C LEU A 215 -7.97 15.03 10.50
N ARG A 216 -7.40 14.60 9.37
CA ARG A 216 -8.12 14.09 8.18
C ARG A 216 -7.86 12.61 7.98
N ASP A 217 -8.88 11.89 7.53
CA ASP A 217 -8.72 10.52 7.01
C ASP A 217 -7.99 10.62 5.67
N SER A 218 -6.89 9.90 5.52
CA SER A 218 -6.20 9.70 4.23
C SER A 218 -7.12 9.07 3.17
N GLY A 219 -8.07 8.22 3.57
CA GLY A 219 -8.94 7.51 2.64
C GLY A 219 -8.20 6.48 1.78
N LYS A 220 -7.00 6.04 2.19
CA LYS A 220 -6.20 4.99 1.54
C LYS A 220 -6.00 3.78 2.47
N PRO A 221 -5.80 2.57 1.91
CA PRO A 221 -5.54 1.35 2.68
C PRO A 221 -4.05 1.18 3.01
N HIS A 222 -3.71 0.13 3.76
CA HIS A 222 -2.34 -0.35 3.94
C HIS A 222 -1.37 0.67 4.57
N GLY A 223 -1.85 1.57 5.44
CA GLY A 223 -1.00 2.59 6.05
C GLY A 223 -0.47 3.65 5.06
N LEU A 224 -1.03 3.72 3.85
CA LEU A 224 -0.76 4.78 2.90
C LEU A 224 -1.34 6.10 3.39
N LEU A 225 -0.55 7.15 3.31
CA LEU A 225 -0.97 8.53 3.51
C LEU A 225 -1.44 9.10 2.17
N ASN A 226 -2.18 10.20 2.25
CA ASN A 226 -2.73 10.92 1.11
C ASN A 226 -2.39 12.41 1.26
N MET A 227 -2.42 13.16 0.17
CA MET A 227 -2.18 14.59 0.16
C MET A 227 -3.29 15.34 -0.58
N THR A 228 -3.56 16.56 -0.12
CA THR A 228 -4.25 17.61 -0.88
C THR A 228 -3.78 18.94 -0.28
N ASP A 229 -3.99 20.03 -1.00
CA ASP A 229 -4.04 21.36 -0.38
C ASP A 229 -5.17 21.43 0.69
N ILE A 230 -4.99 22.30 1.69
CA ILE A 230 -6.02 22.70 2.69
C ILE A 230 -6.15 24.23 2.84
N SER A 231 -5.54 25.00 1.93
CA SER A 231 -5.66 26.44 1.83
C SER A 231 -7.10 26.92 1.64
N GLY A 232 -7.31 28.24 1.76
CA GLY A 232 -8.58 28.88 1.39
C GLY A 232 -8.70 29.17 -0.12
N LYS A 233 -7.56 29.25 -0.81
CA LYS A 233 -7.32 29.41 -2.25
C LYS A 233 -5.88 28.95 -2.54
N PRO A 234 -5.55 28.49 -3.76
CA PRO A 234 -4.21 28.01 -4.12
C PRO A 234 -3.09 28.93 -3.62
N PHE A 235 -2.04 28.33 -3.02
CA PHE A 235 -0.87 29.00 -2.44
C PHE A 235 -1.12 29.90 -1.21
N GLU A 236 -2.35 30.04 -0.71
CA GLU A 236 -2.61 30.73 0.57
C GLU A 236 -2.17 29.87 1.76
N LYS A 237 -1.66 30.52 2.82
CA LYS A 237 -1.28 29.82 4.06
C LYS A 237 -2.52 29.26 4.75
N GLY A 238 -2.53 27.95 5.00
CA GLY A 238 -3.58 27.29 5.79
C GLY A 238 -3.75 27.94 7.16
N THR A 239 -5.00 28.08 7.62
CA THR A 239 -5.32 28.84 8.84
C THR A 239 -5.20 28.04 10.15
N ILE A 240 -5.17 26.71 10.05
CA ILE A 240 -5.09 25.78 11.20
C ILE A 240 -4.11 24.65 10.84
N PRO A 241 -3.20 24.25 11.75
CA PRO A 241 -2.40 23.05 11.58
C PRO A 241 -3.31 21.86 11.26
N THR A 242 -2.98 21.13 10.21
CA THR A 242 -3.81 20.07 9.64
C THR A 242 -2.93 18.92 9.21
N ALA A 243 -3.33 17.69 9.51
CA ALA A 243 -2.60 16.48 9.13
C ALA A 243 -3.52 15.43 8.50
N PHE A 244 -2.99 14.70 7.54
CA PHE A 244 -3.55 13.43 7.10
C PHE A 244 -3.00 12.31 7.97
N VAL A 245 -3.91 11.48 8.47
CA VAL A 245 -3.65 10.30 9.29
C VAL A 245 -3.95 9.05 8.44
N THR A 246 -3.23 7.95 8.67
CA THR A 246 -3.56 6.66 8.04
C THR A 246 -5.02 6.30 8.32
N GLY A 247 -5.67 5.61 7.37
CA GLY A 247 -7.07 5.21 7.56
C GLY A 247 -7.22 4.32 8.81
N GLU A 248 -6.21 3.51 9.08
CA GLU A 248 -6.07 2.62 10.24
C GLU A 248 -6.13 3.40 11.57
N ASP A 249 -5.24 4.37 11.77
CA ASP A 249 -5.18 5.17 13.00
C ASP A 249 -6.41 6.08 13.12
N TYR A 250 -6.94 6.62 12.01
CA TYR A 250 -8.17 7.42 12.01
C TYR A 250 -9.37 6.58 12.43
N ARG A 251 -9.46 5.33 11.93
CA ARG A 251 -10.48 4.34 12.34
C ARG A 251 -10.34 4.00 13.84
N MET A 252 -9.12 3.84 14.36
CA MET A 252 -8.86 3.60 15.79
C MET A 252 -9.33 4.78 16.65
N ILE A 253 -8.94 6.01 16.32
CA ILE A 253 -9.38 7.23 17.03
C ILE A 253 -10.91 7.33 17.04
N PHE A 254 -11.57 7.03 15.92
CA PHE A 254 -13.03 7.05 15.78
C PHE A 254 -13.74 5.94 16.58
N ARG A 255 -13.13 4.76 16.77
CA ARG A 255 -13.65 3.71 17.66
C ARG A 255 -13.48 4.10 19.14
N LEU A 256 -12.28 4.55 19.53
CA LEU A 256 -11.99 4.98 20.91
C LEU A 256 -12.89 6.13 21.36
N LEU A 257 -13.23 7.08 20.48
CA LEU A 257 -14.18 8.17 20.78
C LEU A 257 -15.61 7.71 21.10
N LYS A 258 -16.01 6.50 20.69
CA LYS A 258 -17.29 5.90 21.08
C LYS A 258 -17.23 5.25 22.47
N GLN A 259 -16.03 4.86 22.91
CA GLN A 259 -15.78 4.26 24.22
C GLN A 259 -15.53 5.34 25.31
N GLY A 260 -14.90 6.47 24.96
CA GLY A 260 -14.67 7.57 25.89
C GLY A 260 -13.80 8.72 25.34
N PRO A 261 -13.39 9.66 26.20
CA PRO A 261 -12.57 10.80 25.78
C PRO A 261 -11.17 10.38 25.31
N VAL A 262 -10.81 10.78 24.10
CA VAL A 262 -9.47 10.56 23.52
C VAL A 262 -8.62 11.84 23.69
N GLN A 263 -7.33 11.68 23.93
CA GLN A 263 -6.34 12.76 23.98
C GLN A 263 -5.21 12.47 22.99
N ILE A 264 -4.85 13.45 22.18
CA ILE A 264 -3.71 13.37 21.25
C ILE A 264 -2.66 14.41 21.63
N GLU A 265 -1.40 14.03 21.47
CA GLU A 265 -0.21 14.88 21.52
C GLU A 265 0.42 14.89 20.13
N ILE A 266 0.76 16.07 19.60
CA ILE A 266 1.17 16.25 18.19
C ILE A 266 2.11 17.45 18.01
N GLU A 267 3.10 17.32 17.13
CA GLU A 267 3.99 18.38 16.68
C GLU A 267 4.16 18.33 15.15
N MET A 268 4.15 19.50 14.49
CA MET A 268 4.44 19.68 13.06
C MET A 268 5.34 20.89 12.86
N THR A 269 6.46 20.79 12.13
CA THR A 269 7.45 21.88 11.99
C THR A 269 7.48 22.55 10.60
N ASN A 270 6.33 22.61 9.91
CA ASN A 270 6.24 23.15 8.54
C ASN A 270 6.61 24.64 8.48
N SER A 271 7.18 25.07 7.36
CA SER A 271 7.58 26.45 7.10
C SER A 271 7.04 26.98 5.77
N PHE A 272 7.17 28.29 5.56
CA PHE A 272 6.84 28.96 4.31
C PHE A 272 7.94 29.95 3.95
N SER A 273 8.06 30.34 2.68
CA SER A 273 8.98 31.40 2.27
C SER A 273 8.57 32.77 2.84
N GLU A 274 9.58 33.60 3.14
CA GLU A 274 9.39 35.00 3.56
C GLU A 274 9.06 35.94 2.39
N LYS A 275 9.20 35.46 1.15
CA LYS A 275 9.12 36.27 -0.08
C LYS A 275 8.35 35.54 -1.19
N PRO A 276 7.67 36.29 -2.08
CA PRO A 276 7.13 35.77 -3.33
C PRO A 276 8.19 35.10 -4.20
N MET A 277 7.75 34.17 -5.03
CA MET A 277 8.60 33.25 -5.78
C MET A 277 8.09 33.13 -7.22
N GLU A 278 9.01 33.08 -8.19
CA GLU A 278 8.67 32.79 -9.59
C GLU A 278 8.56 31.28 -9.81
N VAL A 279 7.49 30.87 -10.48
CA VAL A 279 7.18 29.50 -10.90
C VAL A 279 7.07 29.51 -12.42
N PHE A 280 7.35 28.38 -13.08
CA PHE A 280 7.51 28.34 -14.54
C PHE A 280 6.77 27.17 -15.18
N ASN A 281 6.09 27.44 -16.29
CA ASN A 281 5.71 26.38 -17.23
C ASN A 281 6.85 26.19 -18.24
N SER A 282 7.17 24.93 -18.58
CA SER A 282 8.28 24.61 -19.50
C SER A 282 7.73 24.36 -20.90
N VAL A 283 8.12 25.20 -21.87
CA VAL A 283 7.49 25.24 -23.21
C VAL A 283 8.51 25.05 -24.32
N ALA A 284 8.21 24.19 -25.29
CA ALA A 284 9.01 23.93 -26.48
C ALA A 284 8.14 23.70 -27.73
N GLU A 285 8.68 23.86 -28.95
CA GLU A 285 7.92 23.73 -30.19
C GLU A 285 8.65 22.95 -31.30
N ILE A 286 7.91 22.14 -32.05
CA ILE A 286 8.24 21.71 -33.41
C ILE A 286 7.40 22.58 -34.35
N ARG A 287 8.04 23.55 -35.01
CA ARG A 287 7.37 24.57 -35.82
C ARG A 287 6.73 23.99 -37.09
N GLY A 288 5.49 24.39 -37.34
CA GLY A 288 4.71 23.97 -38.50
C GLY A 288 5.27 24.43 -39.85
N SER A 289 4.99 23.67 -40.91
CA SER A 289 5.47 23.89 -42.27
C SER A 289 4.54 24.74 -43.13
N GLU A 290 3.24 24.47 -43.12
CA GLU A 290 2.22 25.17 -43.92
C GLU A 290 1.42 26.19 -43.08
N LYS A 291 1.16 25.86 -41.82
CA LYS A 291 0.29 26.56 -40.88
C LYS A 291 1.02 26.80 -39.54
N PRO A 292 2.20 27.46 -39.53
CA PRO A 292 3.02 27.61 -38.32
C PRO A 292 2.35 28.37 -37.17
N ASP A 293 1.28 29.10 -37.48
CA ASP A 293 0.48 29.89 -36.53
C ASP A 293 -0.67 29.08 -35.90
N GLU A 294 -1.12 27.98 -36.52
CA GLU A 294 -2.09 27.05 -35.91
C GLU A 294 -1.30 26.05 -35.02
N VAL A 295 -1.82 25.75 -33.83
CA VAL A 295 -1.09 25.00 -32.78
C VAL A 295 -1.84 23.75 -32.34
N VAL A 296 -1.12 22.66 -32.12
CA VAL A 296 -1.57 21.46 -31.37
C VAL A 296 -0.69 21.33 -30.14
N ILE A 297 -1.30 21.15 -28.95
CA ILE A 297 -0.57 21.06 -27.68
C ILE A 297 -0.56 19.61 -27.17
N LEU A 298 0.63 19.13 -26.77
CA LEU A 298 0.78 18.02 -25.83
C LEU A 298 1.18 18.57 -24.46
N GLY A 299 0.56 18.05 -23.40
CA GLY A 299 0.84 18.48 -22.04
C GLY A 299 0.76 17.41 -20.96
N ALA A 300 1.36 17.76 -19.83
CA ALA A 300 1.33 17.08 -18.54
C ALA A 300 1.83 18.11 -17.50
N HIS A 301 1.61 17.86 -16.21
CA HIS A 301 2.20 18.72 -15.17
C HIS A 301 3.56 18.19 -14.70
N LEU A 302 4.43 19.10 -14.27
CA LEU A 302 5.81 18.83 -13.87
C LEU A 302 6.02 19.01 -12.36
N ASP A 303 5.07 19.59 -11.64
CA ASP A 303 5.01 19.55 -10.19
C ASP A 303 4.62 18.16 -9.66
N SER A 304 4.66 18.01 -8.34
CA SER A 304 4.15 16.85 -7.59
C SER A 304 3.99 17.19 -6.11
N TRP A 305 3.16 16.45 -5.38
CA TRP A 305 3.27 16.36 -3.93
C TRP A 305 4.63 15.83 -3.47
N ASP A 306 4.90 16.00 -2.18
CA ASP A 306 6.19 15.74 -1.52
C ASP A 306 6.13 14.64 -0.45
N LEU A 307 5.25 13.65 -0.62
CA LEU A 307 5.27 12.40 0.16
C LEU A 307 6.15 11.32 -0.48
N GLY A 308 6.06 11.16 -1.80
CA GLY A 308 6.89 10.27 -2.62
C GLY A 308 7.93 11.07 -3.40
N THR A 309 8.13 10.72 -4.67
CA THR A 309 9.02 11.43 -5.62
C THR A 309 8.28 11.98 -6.84
N GLY A 310 6.95 11.95 -6.86
CA GLY A 310 6.15 12.43 -7.99
C GLY A 310 6.30 11.57 -9.25
N ALA A 311 6.52 10.26 -9.09
CA ALA A 311 6.95 9.39 -10.19
C ALA A 311 5.80 9.04 -11.13
N THR A 312 4.72 8.44 -10.61
CA THR A 312 3.46 8.27 -11.33
C THR A 312 2.63 9.56 -11.34
N ASP A 313 2.94 10.52 -10.46
CA ASP A 313 2.11 11.71 -10.22
C ASP A 313 2.95 13.00 -10.30
N ASN A 314 3.13 13.63 -11.46
CA ASN A 314 2.90 13.11 -12.81
C ASN A 314 4.22 13.07 -13.61
N GLY A 315 5.23 12.41 -13.04
CA GLY A 315 6.51 12.18 -13.71
C GLY A 315 6.32 11.35 -14.98
N THR A 316 5.47 10.33 -14.95
CA THR A 316 5.14 9.46 -16.08
C THR A 316 4.61 10.25 -17.27
N GLY A 317 3.57 11.07 -17.11
CA GLY A 317 3.02 11.88 -18.18
C GLY A 317 4.01 12.93 -18.68
N SER A 318 4.71 13.64 -17.79
CA SER A 318 5.75 14.61 -18.16
C SER A 318 6.87 13.97 -19.01
N MET A 319 7.34 12.78 -18.64
CA MET A 319 8.41 12.09 -19.37
C MET A 319 7.92 11.43 -20.65
N VAL A 320 6.66 11.02 -20.72
CA VAL A 320 6.00 10.55 -21.95
C VAL A 320 5.82 11.70 -22.96
N VAL A 321 5.46 12.92 -22.51
CA VAL A 321 5.43 14.13 -23.35
C VAL A 321 6.83 14.50 -23.85
N LEU A 322 7.85 14.37 -23.00
CA LEU A 322 9.26 14.61 -23.36
C LEU A 322 9.81 13.55 -24.35
N GLU A 323 9.41 12.30 -24.23
CA GLU A 323 9.74 11.22 -25.16
C GLU A 323 9.03 11.39 -26.52
N ALA A 324 7.76 11.82 -26.53
CA ALA A 324 7.07 12.20 -27.75
C ALA A 324 7.78 13.37 -28.47
N ALA A 325 8.28 14.36 -27.71
CA ALA A 325 9.09 15.45 -28.24
C ALA A 325 10.41 14.95 -28.84
N ARG A 326 11.12 14.04 -28.15
CA ARG A 326 12.35 13.38 -28.64
C ARG A 326 12.11 12.74 -30.00
N ALA A 327 11.15 11.83 -30.11
CA ALA A 327 10.93 11.03 -31.31
C ALA A 327 10.51 11.89 -32.52
N LEU A 328 9.56 12.83 -32.34
CA LEU A 328 9.09 13.70 -33.42
C LEU A 328 10.22 14.61 -33.97
N ALA A 329 11.08 15.14 -33.08
CA ALA A 329 12.24 15.95 -33.48
C ALA A 329 13.34 15.09 -34.13
N LYS A 330 13.64 13.93 -33.56
CA LYS A 330 14.61 12.94 -34.05
C LYS A 330 14.32 12.43 -35.46
N LEU A 331 13.04 12.18 -35.77
CA LEU A 331 12.57 11.80 -37.10
C LEU A 331 12.53 12.99 -38.09
N ASN A 332 12.79 14.23 -37.61
CA ASN A 332 12.76 15.47 -38.39
C ASN A 332 11.44 15.64 -39.19
N LEU A 333 10.32 15.24 -38.57
CA LEU A 333 9.00 15.40 -39.16
C LEU A 333 8.64 16.90 -39.27
N ARG A 334 7.90 17.26 -40.32
CA ARG A 334 7.54 18.64 -40.66
C ARG A 334 6.02 18.81 -40.67
N PRO A 335 5.35 18.71 -39.51
CA PRO A 335 3.90 18.82 -39.41
C PRO A 335 3.40 20.13 -40.04
N LYS A 336 2.19 20.14 -40.61
CA LYS A 336 1.59 21.37 -41.15
C LYS A 336 1.45 22.45 -40.08
N ARG A 337 0.92 22.09 -38.90
CA ARG A 337 0.79 22.93 -37.72
C ARG A 337 2.02 22.88 -36.82
N THR A 338 2.16 23.88 -35.96
CA THR A 338 3.14 23.82 -34.87
C THR A 338 2.65 22.84 -33.80
N ILE A 339 3.49 21.88 -33.43
CA ILE A 339 3.27 21.04 -32.23
C ILE A 339 4.01 21.73 -31.09
N ARG A 340 3.30 22.08 -30.02
CA ARG A 340 3.82 22.74 -28.82
C ARG A 340 3.74 21.76 -27.66
N PHE A 341 4.84 21.61 -26.95
CA PHE A 341 4.96 20.77 -25.76
C PHE A 341 4.97 21.70 -24.55
N VAL A 342 4.09 21.46 -23.58
CA VAL A 342 3.98 22.27 -22.37
C VAL A 342 3.99 21.36 -21.16
N LEU A 343 4.97 21.55 -20.27
CA LEU A 343 4.97 20.93 -18.96
C LEU A 343 4.56 22.00 -17.94
N PHE A 344 3.37 21.87 -17.37
CA PHE A 344 2.78 22.85 -16.47
C PHE A 344 3.37 22.75 -15.05
N SER A 345 3.04 23.70 -14.18
CA SER A 345 3.42 23.73 -12.77
C SER A 345 2.26 24.25 -11.93
N GLY A 346 2.01 23.74 -10.73
CA GLY A 346 0.86 24.13 -9.91
C GLY A 346 -0.46 23.52 -10.39
N GLU A 347 -0.40 22.29 -10.94
CA GLU A 347 -1.58 21.47 -11.19
C GLU A 347 -2.15 20.98 -9.86
N GLU A 348 -1.26 20.51 -8.97
CA GLU A 348 -1.56 19.89 -7.67
C GLU A 348 -2.33 20.85 -6.72
N GLU A 349 -2.04 22.16 -6.81
CA GLU A 349 -2.78 23.21 -6.10
C GLU A 349 -4.07 23.66 -6.80
N GLY A 350 -4.42 23.11 -7.97
CA GLY A 350 -5.66 23.37 -8.70
C GLY A 350 -5.46 24.05 -10.07
N LEU A 351 -4.74 23.39 -10.98
CA LEU A 351 -4.60 23.74 -12.42
C LEU A 351 -4.00 25.14 -12.71
N VAL A 352 -3.36 25.79 -11.74
CA VAL A 352 -2.99 27.20 -11.84
C VAL A 352 -1.94 27.44 -12.93
N GLY A 353 -1.08 26.46 -13.21
CA GLY A 353 -0.14 26.51 -14.34
C GLY A 353 -0.83 26.69 -15.69
N SER A 354 -1.84 25.88 -15.99
CA SER A 354 -2.61 25.99 -17.23
C SER A 354 -3.58 27.18 -17.24
N GLU A 355 -4.14 27.59 -16.09
CA GLU A 355 -4.86 28.87 -16.00
C GLU A 355 -3.96 30.06 -16.38
N LYS A 356 -2.76 30.15 -15.79
CA LYS A 356 -1.79 31.24 -16.10
C LYS A 356 -1.33 31.17 -17.55
N TYR A 357 -1.18 29.98 -18.10
CA TYR A 357 -0.91 29.77 -19.53
C TYR A 357 -2.05 30.35 -20.39
N VAL A 358 -3.31 29.99 -20.12
CA VAL A 358 -4.49 30.47 -20.86
C VAL A 358 -4.65 32.00 -20.72
N GLU A 359 -4.36 32.58 -19.55
CA GLU A 359 -4.37 34.03 -19.35
C GLU A 359 -3.32 34.77 -20.21
N ALA A 360 -2.10 34.22 -20.29
CA ALA A 360 -0.99 34.76 -21.09
C ALA A 360 -1.25 34.59 -22.59
N HIS A 361 -1.71 33.42 -23.01
CA HIS A 361 -1.95 33.03 -24.41
C HIS A 361 -3.37 33.35 -24.91
N LYS A 362 -4.14 34.18 -24.20
CA LYS A 362 -5.54 34.54 -24.56
C LYS A 362 -5.74 35.06 -25.99
N ASN A 363 -4.71 35.64 -26.60
CA ASN A 363 -4.72 36.13 -27.99
C ASN A 363 -4.36 35.04 -29.03
N GLU A 364 -3.84 33.88 -28.60
CA GLU A 364 -3.55 32.71 -29.44
C GLU A 364 -4.67 31.66 -29.40
N LEU A 365 -5.59 31.71 -28.42
CA LEU A 365 -6.61 30.66 -28.18
C LEU A 365 -7.41 30.26 -29.42
N GLU A 366 -7.78 31.20 -30.30
CA GLU A 366 -8.52 30.89 -31.54
C GLU A 366 -7.72 29.99 -32.51
N LYS A 367 -6.38 30.04 -32.45
CA LYS A 367 -5.44 29.27 -33.29
C LYS A 367 -5.03 27.93 -32.68
N ILE A 368 -5.36 27.67 -31.41
CA ILE A 368 -5.12 26.36 -30.78
C ILE A 368 -6.22 25.41 -31.28
N SER A 369 -5.79 24.37 -31.99
CA SER A 369 -6.68 23.36 -32.59
C SER A 369 -7.10 22.29 -31.59
N ALA A 370 -6.20 21.91 -30.68
CA ALA A 370 -6.39 20.80 -29.74
C ALA A 370 -5.34 20.86 -28.62
N VAL A 371 -5.70 20.36 -27.45
CA VAL A 371 -4.79 20.13 -26.31
C VAL A 371 -5.02 18.71 -25.79
N LEU A 372 -4.01 17.84 -25.80
CA LEU A 372 -4.08 16.53 -25.14
C LEU A 372 -3.18 16.54 -23.91
N VAL A 373 -3.77 16.21 -22.75
CA VAL A 373 -3.05 16.03 -21.49
C VAL A 373 -3.02 14.56 -21.06
N HIS A 374 -1.89 14.15 -20.50
CA HIS A 374 -1.62 12.78 -20.05
C HIS A 374 -1.25 12.79 -18.57
N ASP A 375 -2.16 12.23 -17.76
CA ASP A 375 -2.19 12.43 -16.32
C ASP A 375 -3.12 11.39 -15.64
N SER A 376 -2.64 10.16 -15.48
CA SER A 376 -3.31 9.07 -14.75
C SER A 376 -2.34 7.95 -14.42
N GLY A 377 -1.14 8.31 -13.94
CA GLY A 377 -0.12 7.34 -13.58
C GLY A 377 0.50 6.61 -14.76
N THR A 378 0.89 5.35 -14.53
CA THR A 378 1.73 4.58 -15.45
C THR A 378 0.98 3.65 -16.42
N GLY A 379 -0.31 3.41 -16.21
CA GLY A 379 -1.05 2.37 -16.95
C GLY A 379 -1.24 2.72 -18.42
N ARG A 380 -1.35 1.69 -19.27
CA ARG A 380 -1.57 1.81 -20.73
C ARG A 380 -2.59 2.89 -21.09
N VAL A 381 -2.32 3.71 -22.10
CA VAL A 381 -3.35 4.59 -22.67
C VAL A 381 -4.36 3.73 -23.42
N MET A 382 -5.56 3.57 -22.84
CA MET A 382 -6.60 2.72 -23.39
C MET A 382 -7.43 3.44 -24.46
N THR A 383 -7.71 4.73 -24.27
CA THR A 383 -8.44 5.57 -25.25
C THR A 383 -8.38 7.06 -24.87
N LEU A 384 -9.06 7.93 -25.61
CA LEU A 384 -9.19 9.35 -25.33
C LEU A 384 -10.60 9.72 -24.83
N GLY A 385 -10.66 10.65 -23.88
CA GLY A 385 -11.88 11.37 -23.51
C GLY A 385 -12.16 12.52 -24.49
N LEU A 386 -13.37 12.55 -25.05
CA LEU A 386 -13.85 13.58 -26.00
C LEU A 386 -14.75 14.64 -25.35
N HIS A 387 -14.93 14.61 -24.02
CA HIS A 387 -15.49 15.71 -23.23
C HIS A 387 -16.84 16.30 -23.73
N ASP A 388 -17.76 15.41 -24.14
CA ASP A 388 -19.04 15.74 -24.77
C ASP A 388 -18.94 16.59 -26.07
N ASN A 389 -17.78 16.66 -26.72
CA ASN A 389 -17.63 17.27 -28.04
C ASN A 389 -17.89 16.27 -29.17
N TYR A 390 -19.17 15.97 -29.40
CA TYR A 390 -19.63 15.03 -30.44
C TYR A 390 -19.20 15.41 -31.87
N GLN A 391 -18.73 16.64 -32.10
CA GLN A 391 -18.25 17.09 -33.41
C GLN A 391 -16.83 16.62 -33.72
N ASP A 392 -16.00 16.34 -32.70
CA ASP A 392 -14.62 15.88 -32.89
C ASP A 392 -14.54 14.41 -33.33
N ARG A 393 -15.56 13.59 -33.01
CA ARG A 393 -15.50 12.13 -33.12
C ARG A 393 -15.03 11.64 -34.48
N GLU A 394 -15.57 12.18 -35.59
CA GLU A 394 -15.19 11.77 -36.96
C GLU A 394 -13.74 12.17 -37.33
N LEU A 395 -13.17 13.19 -36.69
CA LEU A 395 -11.78 13.61 -36.91
C LEU A 395 -10.82 12.85 -35.98
N VAL A 396 -11.20 12.61 -34.72
CA VAL A 396 -10.40 11.79 -33.79
C VAL A 396 -10.37 10.32 -34.21
N ASP A 397 -11.47 9.77 -34.74
CA ASP A 397 -11.47 8.43 -35.35
C ASP A 397 -10.44 8.34 -36.49
N LYS A 398 -10.29 9.39 -37.32
CA LYS A 398 -9.27 9.42 -38.40
C LYS A 398 -7.84 9.55 -37.87
N VAL A 399 -7.65 10.28 -36.76
CA VAL A 399 -6.35 10.43 -36.10
C VAL A 399 -5.87 9.13 -35.44
N LEU A 400 -6.80 8.30 -34.94
CA LEU A 400 -6.49 7.07 -34.19
C LEU A 400 -6.62 5.77 -35.01
N ALA A 401 -7.41 5.73 -36.09
CA ALA A 401 -7.56 4.55 -36.93
C ALA A 401 -6.25 3.94 -37.50
N PRO A 402 -5.18 4.70 -37.79
CA PRO A 402 -3.89 4.12 -38.20
C PRO A 402 -3.22 3.31 -37.09
N LEU A 403 -3.50 3.62 -35.82
CA LEU A 403 -2.78 3.12 -34.63
C LEU A 403 -3.32 1.76 -34.14
N GLY A 404 -3.82 0.93 -35.07
CA GLY A 404 -4.47 -0.34 -34.76
C GLY A 404 -3.59 -1.33 -33.98
N GLU A 405 -2.27 -1.28 -34.15
CA GLU A 405 -1.31 -2.08 -33.38
C GLU A 405 -1.24 -1.70 -31.89
N LEU A 406 -1.63 -0.47 -31.52
CA LEU A 406 -1.70 -0.02 -30.13
C LEU A 406 -2.96 -0.50 -29.40
N GLN A 407 -3.91 -1.12 -30.12
CA GLN A 407 -5.13 -1.75 -29.57
C GLN A 407 -6.01 -0.81 -28.73
N LEU A 408 -6.13 0.45 -29.16
CA LEU A 408 -6.94 1.45 -28.49
C LEU A 408 -8.44 1.10 -28.54
N LEU A 409 -9.14 1.34 -27.44
CA LEU A 409 -10.60 1.32 -27.39
C LEU A 409 -11.17 2.56 -28.08
N GLU A 410 -12.42 2.47 -28.53
CA GLU A 410 -13.12 3.61 -29.14
C GLU A 410 -13.18 4.85 -28.22
N PRO A 411 -12.89 6.05 -28.74
CA PRO A 411 -12.97 7.33 -28.01
C PRO A 411 -14.28 7.52 -27.27
N ARG A 412 -14.18 7.92 -25.99
CA ARG A 412 -15.32 8.02 -25.07
C ARG A 412 -15.81 9.45 -24.95
N MET A 413 -17.13 9.64 -25.03
CA MET A 413 -17.75 10.96 -24.76
C MET A 413 -17.72 11.38 -23.27
N VAL A 414 -17.25 10.49 -22.40
CA VAL A 414 -17.11 10.72 -20.94
C VAL A 414 -16.30 11.98 -20.67
N ARG A 415 -16.76 12.78 -19.71
CA ARG A 415 -15.93 13.77 -19.00
C ARG A 415 -15.30 13.11 -17.78
N THR A 416 -13.98 13.22 -17.64
CA THR A 416 -13.27 12.79 -16.43
C THR A 416 -13.39 13.86 -15.34
N PHE A 417 -12.57 13.78 -14.29
CA PHE A 417 -12.19 15.01 -13.58
C PHE A 417 -11.12 15.70 -14.42
N GLY A 418 -11.05 17.03 -14.32
CA GLY A 418 -10.14 17.84 -15.11
C GLY A 418 -8.75 17.88 -14.50
N THR A 419 -7.76 17.67 -15.36
CA THR A 419 -6.38 18.16 -15.19
C THR A 419 -6.19 19.38 -16.11
N ASP A 420 -4.97 19.80 -16.44
CA ASP A 420 -4.63 21.02 -17.20
C ASP A 420 -5.43 21.26 -18.49
N HIS A 421 -5.95 20.23 -19.15
CA HIS A 421 -6.82 20.38 -20.33
C HIS A 421 -8.13 21.12 -20.02
N ALA A 422 -8.61 21.07 -18.77
CA ALA A 422 -9.86 21.70 -18.37
C ALA A 422 -9.81 23.22 -18.49
N SER A 423 -8.66 23.83 -18.16
CA SER A 423 -8.37 25.26 -18.34
C SER A 423 -8.55 25.71 -19.81
N PHE A 424 -8.38 24.81 -20.77
CA PHE A 424 -8.61 25.04 -22.19
C PHE A 424 -10.08 24.78 -22.60
N ASP A 425 -10.72 23.72 -22.07
CA ASP A 425 -12.14 23.43 -22.27
C ASP A 425 -13.04 24.58 -21.77
N GLU A 426 -12.71 25.22 -20.63
CA GLU A 426 -13.49 26.34 -20.08
C GLU A 426 -13.49 27.58 -20.98
N VAL A 427 -12.39 27.83 -21.70
CA VAL A 427 -12.31 28.87 -22.74
C VAL A 427 -12.69 28.35 -24.14
N GLY A 428 -13.22 27.13 -24.23
CA GLY A 428 -13.77 26.53 -25.44
C GLY A 428 -12.71 26.16 -26.50
N VAL A 429 -11.46 25.92 -26.10
CA VAL A 429 -10.44 25.24 -26.92
C VAL A 429 -10.60 23.72 -26.70
N PRO A 430 -10.60 22.86 -27.74
CA PRO A 430 -10.83 21.42 -27.54
C PRO A 430 -9.77 20.75 -26.66
N GLY A 431 -10.14 20.40 -25.44
CA GLY A 431 -9.34 19.61 -24.49
C GLY A 431 -9.59 18.11 -24.63
N PHE A 432 -8.53 17.33 -24.50
CA PHE A 432 -8.54 15.87 -24.52
C PHE A 432 -7.70 15.32 -23.37
N PHE A 433 -8.07 14.12 -22.93
CA PHE A 433 -7.46 13.43 -21.81
C PHE A 433 -7.19 11.97 -22.14
N CYS A 434 -6.02 11.47 -21.73
CA CYS A 434 -5.67 10.06 -21.87
C CYS A 434 -6.43 9.22 -20.82
N ILE A 435 -7.42 8.43 -21.26
CA ILE A 435 -8.06 7.44 -20.39
C ILE A 435 -7.15 6.21 -20.34
N GLN A 436 -6.42 6.09 -19.24
CA GLN A 436 -5.47 5.01 -18.98
C GLN A 436 -6.13 3.80 -18.29
N ASP A 437 -5.44 2.66 -18.28
CA ASP A 437 -5.71 1.63 -17.28
C ASP A 437 -5.40 2.18 -15.87
N GLY A 438 -6.19 1.78 -14.87
CA GLY A 438 -6.02 2.27 -13.51
C GLY A 438 -4.77 1.75 -12.81
N ALA A 439 -4.20 0.64 -13.27
CA ALA A 439 -3.02 -0.02 -12.72
C ALA A 439 -3.00 0.01 -11.17
N GLU A 440 -1.92 0.54 -10.58
CA GLU A 440 -1.77 0.71 -9.14
C GLU A 440 -2.05 2.16 -8.68
N TYR A 441 -2.54 3.02 -9.56
CA TYR A 441 -2.59 4.47 -9.34
C TYR A 441 -3.40 4.87 -8.09
N SER A 442 -4.47 4.14 -7.74
CA SER A 442 -5.22 4.44 -6.51
C SER A 442 -4.42 4.19 -5.21
N LEU A 443 -3.33 3.41 -5.27
CA LEU A 443 -2.33 3.29 -4.21
C LEU A 443 -1.29 4.42 -4.31
N THR A 444 -0.65 4.61 -5.47
CA THR A 444 0.46 5.58 -5.63
C THR A 444 0.01 7.03 -5.48
N HIS A 445 -1.00 7.48 -6.23
CA HIS A 445 -1.46 8.86 -6.36
C HIS A 445 -1.46 9.64 -5.03
N HIS A 446 -0.80 10.79 -4.96
CA HIS A 446 -0.66 11.64 -3.76
C HIS A 446 -0.13 10.92 -2.48
N SER A 447 0.56 9.77 -2.56
CA SER A 447 1.02 8.98 -1.39
C SER A 447 2.54 8.88 -1.26
N GLN A 448 3.02 8.34 -0.12
CA GLN A 448 4.43 7.99 0.06
C GLN A 448 4.91 6.78 -0.76
N SER A 449 4.02 6.10 -1.49
CA SER A 449 4.38 5.00 -2.39
C SER A 449 4.58 5.45 -3.84
N ASP A 450 4.32 6.72 -4.17
CA ASP A 450 4.54 7.26 -5.50
C ASP A 450 6.04 7.42 -5.80
N THR A 451 6.62 6.42 -6.46
CA THR A 451 8.08 6.19 -6.56
C THR A 451 8.44 5.52 -7.88
N PHE A 452 9.71 5.67 -8.32
CA PHE A 452 10.17 5.22 -9.64
C PHE A 452 9.89 3.73 -9.93
N ASP A 453 10.08 2.85 -8.94
CA ASP A 453 9.84 1.41 -9.05
C ASP A 453 8.35 1.01 -9.16
N LYS A 454 7.44 1.98 -9.33
CA LYS A 454 6.04 1.78 -9.73
C LYS A 454 5.77 2.10 -11.20
N ALA A 455 6.80 2.45 -11.99
CA ALA A 455 6.68 2.79 -13.41
C ALA A 455 6.71 1.54 -14.32
N TRP A 456 5.62 1.30 -15.04
CA TRP A 456 5.45 0.19 -15.97
C TRP A 456 5.99 0.55 -17.36
N ARG A 457 7.27 0.25 -17.60
CA ARG A 457 8.04 0.61 -18.81
C ARG A 457 7.26 0.54 -20.13
N ASP A 458 6.66 -0.60 -20.42
CA ASP A 458 6.12 -0.88 -21.76
C ASP A 458 4.78 -0.16 -22.01
N ASP A 459 4.04 0.12 -20.94
CA ASP A 459 2.83 0.96 -21.00
C ASP A 459 3.18 2.46 -21.14
N LEU A 460 4.31 2.93 -20.58
CA LEU A 460 4.83 4.28 -20.82
C LEU A 460 5.34 4.46 -22.25
N ILE A 461 6.01 3.43 -22.80
CA ILE A 461 6.40 3.40 -24.22
C ILE A 461 5.16 3.49 -25.10
N GLN A 462 4.08 2.75 -24.78
CA GLN A 462 2.81 2.87 -25.50
C GLN A 462 2.14 4.24 -25.32
N GLY A 463 2.22 4.85 -24.13
CA GLY A 463 1.76 6.22 -23.92
C GLY A 463 2.46 7.21 -24.87
N ALA A 464 3.79 7.15 -24.95
CA ALA A 464 4.57 8.01 -25.84
C ALA A 464 4.26 7.77 -27.31
N GLN A 465 4.07 6.52 -27.71
CA GLN A 465 3.59 6.12 -29.03
C GLN A 465 2.24 6.78 -29.37
N VAL A 466 1.25 6.73 -28.46
CA VAL A 466 -0.07 7.36 -28.66
C VAL A 466 0.04 8.88 -28.76
N LEU A 467 0.74 9.53 -27.82
CA LEU A 467 0.84 11.00 -27.78
C LEU A 467 1.55 11.55 -29.03
N ALA A 468 2.68 10.96 -29.42
CA ALA A 468 3.46 11.42 -30.56
C ALA A 468 2.69 11.30 -31.89
N ALA A 469 2.05 10.14 -32.10
CA ALA A 469 1.23 9.91 -33.29
C ALA A 469 -0.02 10.80 -33.31
N TRP A 470 -0.75 10.89 -32.19
CA TRP A 470 -1.92 11.77 -32.08
C TRP A 470 -1.57 13.24 -32.40
N ALA A 471 -0.45 13.74 -31.87
CA ALA A 471 -0.03 15.12 -32.09
C ALA A 471 0.35 15.37 -33.55
N TYR A 472 1.07 14.45 -34.18
CA TYR A 472 1.43 14.55 -35.60
C TYR A 472 0.19 14.50 -36.49
N ASN A 473 -0.68 13.52 -36.30
CA ASN A 473 -1.87 13.30 -37.12
C ASN A 473 -2.89 14.44 -36.96
N THR A 474 -3.08 14.95 -35.74
CA THR A 474 -3.91 16.14 -35.46
C THR A 474 -3.29 17.39 -36.10
N ALA A 475 -1.96 17.55 -36.07
CA ALA A 475 -1.28 18.65 -36.73
C ALA A 475 -1.41 18.60 -38.27
N GLU A 476 -1.50 17.41 -38.87
CA GLU A 476 -1.65 17.17 -40.31
C GLU A 476 -3.08 17.36 -40.86
N LEU A 477 -4.12 17.38 -40.00
CA LEU A 477 -5.53 17.51 -40.39
C LEU A 477 -5.80 18.73 -41.31
N PRO A 478 -6.71 18.64 -42.30
CA PRO A 478 -7.00 19.76 -43.21
C PRO A 478 -7.65 20.97 -42.51
N VAL A 479 -8.42 20.71 -41.46
CA VAL A 479 -9.12 21.71 -40.62
C VAL A 479 -8.62 21.60 -39.17
N MET A 480 -8.93 22.60 -38.33
CA MET A 480 -8.80 22.44 -36.88
C MET A 480 -9.98 21.64 -36.33
N LEU A 481 -9.86 21.10 -35.11
CA LEU A 481 -10.98 20.39 -34.48
C LEU A 481 -12.12 21.37 -34.12
N PRO A 482 -13.39 21.00 -34.36
CA PRO A 482 -14.54 21.88 -34.13
C PRO A 482 -14.79 22.15 -32.64
N ARG A 483 -15.17 23.38 -32.29
CA ARG A 483 -15.45 23.76 -30.90
C ARG A 483 -16.86 23.35 -30.46
N ARG A 484 -16.94 22.78 -29.25
CA ARG A 484 -18.14 22.14 -28.67
C ARG A 484 -19.39 23.04 -28.63
N PRO A 485 -20.55 22.59 -29.19
CA PRO A 485 -21.86 23.22 -28.99
C PRO A 485 -22.59 22.68 -27.75
N LEU A 486 -23.52 23.46 -27.19
CA LEU A 486 -24.25 23.16 -25.94
C LEU A 486 -25.77 23.27 -26.13
N PRO A 487 -26.65 22.38 -25.58
CA PRO A 487 -26.42 21.21 -24.70
C PRO A 487 -27.00 19.85 -25.22
N TYR A 488 -26.71 18.72 -24.54
CA TYR A 488 -27.13 17.34 -24.92
C TYR A 488 -27.67 16.49 -23.74
N ARG A 489 -28.39 15.37 -24.00
CA ARG A 489 -28.95 14.40 -23.02
C ARG A 489 -29.24 12.98 -23.60
N PRO A 490 -28.85 11.89 -22.91
CA PRO A 490 -29.42 10.54 -23.05
C PRO A 490 -29.99 9.95 -21.72
N ALA A 491 -30.45 8.70 -21.70
CA ALA A 491 -31.10 8.02 -20.56
C ALA A 491 -30.61 6.56 -20.34
N ALA A 492 -30.97 5.92 -19.22
CA ALA A 492 -30.43 4.63 -18.75
C ALA A 492 -31.49 3.60 -18.28
N SER A 493 -31.09 2.33 -18.11
CA SER A 493 -31.91 1.22 -17.57
C SER A 493 -31.04 0.17 -16.85
N SER A 494 -31.64 -0.67 -15.99
CA SER A 494 -30.95 -1.50 -14.97
C SER A 494 -31.09 -3.02 -15.14
N SER A 495 -30.41 -3.81 -14.29
CA SER A 495 -30.25 -5.27 -14.35
C SER A 495 -30.61 -5.99 -13.03
N ALA A 496 -30.80 -7.32 -13.06
CA ALA A 496 -31.00 -8.18 -11.88
C ALA A 496 -30.57 -9.66 -12.12
N LYS A 497 -30.34 -10.43 -11.04
CA LYS A 497 -30.03 -11.89 -10.99
C LYS A 497 -30.68 -12.55 -9.76
N ALA A 498 -30.60 -13.90 -9.62
CA ALA A 498 -31.23 -14.70 -8.54
C ALA A 498 -30.35 -15.88 -8.06
N GLU A 499 -30.76 -16.57 -6.97
CA GLU A 499 -29.95 -17.51 -6.14
C GLU A 499 -30.42 -18.99 -6.12
N SER A 500 -29.80 -19.85 -5.27
CA SER A 500 -30.08 -21.31 -5.09
C SER A 500 -29.76 -21.85 -3.64
N PRO A 501 -30.20 -23.06 -3.21
CA PRO A 501 -30.39 -23.43 -1.77
C PRO A 501 -29.46 -24.49 -1.09
N LYS A 502 -29.63 -24.73 0.24
CA LYS A 502 -28.92 -25.65 1.21
C LYS A 502 -29.84 -26.85 1.67
N ARG A 503 -29.52 -27.85 2.55
CA ARG A 503 -28.36 -28.38 3.37
C ARG A 503 -28.57 -29.92 3.58
N ASP A 504 -27.75 -30.64 4.39
CA ASP A 504 -27.86 -32.09 4.75
C ASP A 504 -27.27 -32.37 6.18
N PRO A 505 -27.60 -33.46 6.93
CA PRO A 505 -27.75 -33.36 8.40
C PRO A 505 -26.85 -34.25 9.30
N ILE A 506 -25.56 -34.49 8.99
CA ILE A 506 -24.57 -34.77 10.07
C ILE A 506 -24.44 -33.54 11.01
N ALA A 507 -24.93 -32.40 10.53
CA ALA A 507 -24.79 -31.08 11.10
C ALA A 507 -25.34 -30.91 12.53
N GLU A 508 -26.38 -31.60 13.02
CA GLU A 508 -27.14 -31.15 14.22
C GLU A 508 -26.31 -30.86 15.50
N THR A 509 -25.26 -31.64 15.80
CA THR A 509 -24.41 -31.37 16.99
C THR A 509 -23.38 -30.28 16.72
N ASP A 510 -22.80 -30.26 15.51
CA ASP A 510 -21.94 -29.17 15.08
C ASP A 510 -22.75 -27.86 15.02
N GLU A 511 -23.95 -27.85 14.44
CA GLU A 511 -24.92 -26.74 14.44
C GLU A 511 -25.27 -26.21 15.84
N LYS A 512 -25.19 -27.02 16.89
CA LYS A 512 -25.33 -26.52 18.27
C LYS A 512 -24.12 -25.68 18.69
N ILE A 513 -22.91 -26.06 18.30
CA ILE A 513 -21.65 -25.33 18.59
C ILE A 513 -21.50 -24.14 17.65
N LEU A 514 -21.60 -24.38 16.33
CA LEU A 514 -21.57 -23.39 15.24
C LEU A 514 -22.68 -22.35 15.37
N GLY A 515 -23.91 -22.74 15.74
CA GLY A 515 -25.03 -21.84 15.94
C GLY A 515 -24.96 -21.05 17.25
N GLN A 516 -24.34 -21.61 18.30
CA GLN A 516 -23.96 -20.84 19.48
C GLN A 516 -22.94 -19.76 19.10
N LEU A 517 -21.91 -20.13 18.32
CA LEU A 517 -20.88 -19.23 17.76
C LEU A 517 -21.47 -18.11 16.89
N GLU A 518 -22.37 -18.43 15.95
CA GLU A 518 -23.07 -17.43 15.13
C GLU A 518 -23.89 -16.44 15.98
N ALA A 519 -24.58 -16.90 17.02
CA ALA A 519 -25.30 -16.05 17.96
C ALA A 519 -24.37 -15.18 18.85
N ASP A 520 -23.07 -15.50 18.86
CA ASP A 520 -22.08 -14.95 19.78
C ASP A 520 -21.09 -13.95 19.16
N GLY A 521 -21.17 -13.73 17.84
CA GLY A 521 -20.27 -12.86 17.08
C GLY A 521 -20.17 -11.41 17.56
N ALA A 522 -21.17 -10.92 18.30
CA ALA A 522 -21.12 -9.61 18.94
C ALA A 522 -20.05 -9.51 20.05
N GLU A 523 -19.88 -10.55 20.88
CA GLU A 523 -18.83 -10.54 21.91
C GLU A 523 -17.46 -10.86 21.31
N LEU A 524 -17.38 -11.77 20.31
CA LEU A 524 -16.15 -12.01 19.55
C LEU A 524 -15.61 -10.70 18.95
N ARG A 525 -16.48 -9.88 18.33
CA ARG A 525 -16.08 -8.56 17.82
C ARG A 525 -15.69 -7.59 18.94
N ALA A 526 -16.42 -7.55 20.05
CA ALA A 526 -16.10 -6.67 21.18
C ALA A 526 -14.77 -7.03 21.85
N ASN A 527 -14.46 -8.32 21.99
CA ASN A 527 -13.18 -8.81 22.49
C ASN A 527 -12.02 -8.46 21.54
N MET A 528 -12.25 -8.60 20.23
CA MET A 528 -11.27 -8.21 19.20
C MET A 528 -11.01 -6.69 19.22
N GLU A 529 -12.04 -5.86 19.39
CA GLU A 529 -11.91 -4.40 19.50
C GLU A 529 -11.17 -4.03 20.80
N TYR A 530 -11.45 -4.73 21.90
CA TYR A 530 -10.75 -4.52 23.17
C TYR A 530 -9.26 -4.90 23.07
N LEU A 531 -8.94 -6.07 22.52
CA LEU A 531 -7.56 -6.53 22.38
C LEU A 531 -6.76 -5.63 21.44
N ALA A 532 -7.31 -5.25 20.29
CA ALA A 532 -6.61 -4.47 19.28
C ALA A 532 -6.60 -2.94 19.52
N ASP A 533 -7.60 -2.35 20.19
CA ASP A 533 -7.67 -0.89 20.37
C ASP A 533 -7.51 -0.43 21.82
N HIS A 534 -7.90 -1.24 22.81
CA HIS A 534 -7.82 -0.87 24.24
C HIS A 534 -6.56 -1.43 24.91
N ILE A 535 -6.14 -2.64 24.54
CA ILE A 535 -4.81 -3.15 24.92
C ILE A 535 -3.78 -2.67 23.90
N GLY A 536 -4.02 -2.89 22.61
CA GLY A 536 -3.18 -2.40 21.51
C GLY A 536 -1.95 -3.29 21.26
N PRO A 537 -0.86 -2.73 20.67
CA PRO A 537 0.38 -3.46 20.47
C PRO A 537 0.97 -3.93 21.80
N ARG A 538 1.37 -5.20 21.84
CA ARG A 538 1.55 -5.95 23.10
C ARG A 538 2.78 -6.85 23.04
N LEU A 539 3.90 -6.25 22.67
CA LEU A 539 5.24 -6.87 22.60
C LEU A 539 5.63 -7.54 23.93
N THR A 540 6.24 -8.73 23.87
CA THR A 540 6.64 -9.49 25.07
C THR A 540 7.54 -8.69 26.02
N GLY A 541 7.18 -8.69 27.30
CA GLY A 541 7.84 -7.89 28.33
C GLY A 541 7.36 -6.44 28.43
N SER A 542 6.46 -5.99 27.55
CA SER A 542 5.78 -4.70 27.71
C SER A 542 4.69 -4.75 28.80
N PRO A 543 4.33 -3.60 29.41
CA PRO A 543 3.17 -3.52 30.28
C PRO A 543 1.86 -3.96 29.61
N LYS A 544 1.73 -3.79 28.29
CA LYS A 544 0.54 -4.16 27.50
C LYS A 544 0.42 -5.66 27.25
N GLN A 545 1.53 -6.37 27.04
CA GLN A 545 1.51 -7.85 27.02
C GLN A 545 1.02 -8.42 28.36
N LEU A 546 1.51 -7.87 29.48
CA LEU A 546 1.06 -8.28 30.81
C LEU A 546 -0.39 -7.87 31.10
N GLU A 547 -0.89 -6.81 30.48
CA GLU A 547 -2.32 -6.45 30.47
C GLU A 547 -3.15 -7.46 29.68
N ALA A 548 -2.69 -7.88 28.50
CA ALA A 548 -3.32 -8.92 27.68
C ALA A 548 -3.46 -10.26 28.42
N SER A 549 -2.38 -10.78 29.01
CA SER A 549 -2.42 -12.03 29.79
C SER A 549 -3.42 -11.95 30.95
N ARG A 550 -3.45 -10.85 31.71
CA ARG A 550 -4.43 -10.66 32.80
C ARG A 550 -5.87 -10.51 32.30
N TRP A 551 -6.08 -9.87 31.15
CA TRP A 551 -7.40 -9.73 30.54
C TRP A 551 -7.94 -11.08 30.05
N ALA A 552 -7.12 -11.86 29.34
CA ALA A 552 -7.49 -13.19 28.87
C ALA A 552 -7.72 -14.18 30.04
N GLU A 553 -6.90 -14.13 31.09
CA GLU A 553 -7.10 -14.84 32.35
C GLU A 553 -8.43 -14.45 33.03
N GLY A 554 -8.81 -13.16 32.95
CA GLY A 554 -10.11 -12.66 33.35
C GLY A 554 -11.24 -13.25 32.52
N LYS A 555 -11.12 -13.25 31.18
CA LYS A 555 -12.11 -13.81 30.26
C LYS A 555 -12.33 -15.31 30.46
N PHE A 556 -11.28 -16.11 30.60
CA PHE A 556 -11.43 -17.54 30.90
C PHE A 556 -12.20 -17.80 32.21
N ARG A 557 -12.07 -16.92 33.23
CA ARG A 557 -12.89 -16.99 34.46
C ARG A 557 -14.32 -16.52 34.26
N GLU A 558 -14.54 -15.46 33.48
CA GLU A 558 -15.89 -14.99 33.08
C GLU A 558 -16.66 -16.10 32.34
N TYR A 559 -15.96 -16.88 31.53
CA TYR A 559 -16.52 -18.01 30.76
C TYR A 559 -16.64 -19.30 31.57
N GLY A 560 -16.28 -19.31 32.86
CA GLY A 560 -16.48 -20.44 33.76
C GLY A 560 -15.52 -21.61 33.56
N LEU A 561 -14.37 -21.42 32.92
CA LEU A 561 -13.33 -22.45 32.84
C LEU A 561 -12.70 -22.71 34.22
N VAL A 562 -12.14 -23.91 34.39
CA VAL A 562 -11.40 -24.31 35.59
C VAL A 562 -9.89 -24.18 35.37
N SER A 563 -9.11 -24.36 36.43
CA SER A 563 -7.64 -24.30 36.41
C SER A 563 -7.06 -22.99 35.83
N VAL A 564 -7.81 -21.89 35.82
CA VAL A 564 -7.40 -20.63 35.16
C VAL A 564 -6.27 -19.95 35.92
N HIS A 565 -5.08 -19.87 35.33
CA HIS A 565 -3.88 -19.32 35.95
C HIS A 565 -2.86 -18.79 34.92
N GLN A 566 -1.76 -18.23 35.42
CA GLN A 566 -0.61 -17.78 34.64
C GLN A 566 0.65 -18.57 35.03
N GLU A 567 1.35 -19.11 34.04
CA GLU A 567 2.64 -19.78 34.21
C GLU A 567 3.78 -18.82 33.85
N LYS A 568 4.57 -18.45 34.85
CA LYS A 568 5.58 -17.39 34.73
C LYS A 568 6.94 -17.90 34.22
N TRP A 569 7.58 -17.10 33.38
CA TRP A 569 8.99 -17.25 33.00
C TRP A 569 9.66 -15.87 32.83
N PRO A 570 10.98 -15.73 33.11
CA PRO A 570 11.64 -14.43 33.09
C PRO A 570 12.35 -14.11 31.76
N ILE A 571 12.38 -12.83 31.38
CA ILE A 571 13.26 -12.26 30.35
C ILE A 571 14.25 -11.25 30.96
N ALA A 572 15.36 -10.99 30.26
CA ALA A 572 16.47 -10.18 30.78
C ALA A 572 16.17 -8.67 30.88
N THR A 573 15.40 -8.11 29.95
CA THR A 573 14.91 -6.72 29.96
C THR A 573 13.69 -6.60 29.04
N GLY A 574 12.77 -5.69 29.36
CA GLY A 574 11.80 -5.17 28.40
C GLY A 574 12.46 -4.15 27.46
N TRP A 575 11.83 -3.89 26.32
CA TRP A 575 12.24 -2.89 25.32
C TRP A 575 11.01 -2.09 24.87
N THR A 576 11.22 -0.81 24.56
CA THR A 576 10.19 0.10 24.06
C THR A 576 10.76 0.90 22.90
N ARG A 577 10.12 0.79 21.74
CA ARG A 577 10.36 1.61 20.55
C ARG A 577 10.13 3.09 20.83
N GLY A 578 11.06 3.92 20.37
CA GLY A 578 10.91 5.38 20.36
C GLY A 578 10.62 5.93 18.97
N ALA A 579 10.62 7.25 18.85
CA ALA A 579 10.61 7.91 17.55
C ALA A 579 11.85 7.49 16.73
N ALA A 580 11.65 7.32 15.43
CA ALA A 580 12.69 7.06 14.44
C ALA A 580 12.49 7.99 13.23
N SER A 581 13.58 8.52 12.68
CA SER A 581 13.57 9.36 11.49
C SER A 581 14.87 9.21 10.72
N ALA A 582 14.79 9.12 9.40
CA ALA A 582 15.97 9.17 8.54
C ALA A 582 15.73 10.01 7.29
N LYS A 583 16.82 10.55 6.74
CA LYS A 583 16.85 11.20 5.43
C LYS A 583 18.18 10.95 4.73
N ILE A 584 18.13 10.83 3.41
CA ILE A 584 19.28 11.04 2.54
C ILE A 584 19.65 12.53 2.62
N VAL A 585 20.94 12.84 2.70
CA VAL A 585 21.48 14.21 2.78
C VAL A 585 22.44 14.50 1.63
N ALA A 586 22.90 13.47 0.91
CA ALA A 586 23.61 13.55 -0.36
C ALA A 586 23.35 12.27 -1.16
N PRO A 587 23.21 12.33 -2.50
CA PRO A 587 23.39 13.52 -3.36
C PRO A 587 22.25 14.54 -3.26
N THR A 588 21.00 14.11 -3.07
CA THR A 588 19.80 14.95 -2.96
C THR A 588 19.12 14.74 -1.60
N GLU A 589 18.63 15.80 -0.95
CA GLU A 589 17.93 15.63 0.34
C GLU A 589 16.52 15.05 0.11
N GLN A 590 16.30 13.82 0.59
CA GLN A 590 15.06 13.06 0.46
C GLN A 590 14.79 12.27 1.75
N ARG A 591 13.53 12.12 2.14
CA ARG A 591 13.16 11.44 3.40
C ARG A 591 13.10 9.92 3.21
N LEU A 592 13.41 9.20 4.28
CA LEU A 592 13.23 7.75 4.36
C LEU A 592 12.20 7.45 5.45
N THR A 593 11.10 6.81 5.06
CA THR A 593 10.17 6.22 6.03
C THR A 593 10.86 5.02 6.67
N ILE A 594 11.03 5.05 8.00
CA ILE A 594 11.75 4.02 8.75
C ILE A 594 11.07 3.65 10.06
N ALA A 595 11.38 2.47 10.57
CA ALA A 595 11.16 2.08 11.95
C ALA A 595 12.39 1.33 12.51
N ALA A 596 12.64 1.43 13.81
CA ALA A 596 13.72 0.65 14.45
C ALA A 596 13.52 -0.87 14.30
N ALA A 597 14.60 -1.64 14.17
CA ALA A 597 14.53 -3.09 14.37
C ALA A 597 14.17 -3.42 15.83
N GLY A 598 13.51 -4.56 16.05
CA GLY A 598 13.19 -5.03 17.39
C GLY A 598 14.45 -5.20 18.23
N TRP A 599 14.41 -4.76 19.50
CA TRP A 599 15.58 -4.76 20.42
C TRP A 599 16.78 -3.91 19.94
N SER A 600 16.60 -2.99 18.98
CA SER A 600 17.66 -2.05 18.60
C SER A 600 17.90 -0.98 19.68
N PRO A 601 19.17 -0.61 19.96
CA PRO A 601 19.50 0.58 20.74
C PRO A 601 19.13 1.88 20.00
N SER A 602 19.25 3.00 20.73
CA SER A 602 19.16 4.37 20.22
C SER A 602 20.46 4.83 19.53
N THR A 603 20.36 5.84 18.66
CA THR A 603 21.52 6.50 18.01
C THR A 603 22.23 7.53 18.90
N ASN A 604 21.68 7.84 20.09
CA ASN A 604 22.11 8.92 20.99
C ASN A 604 22.05 10.33 20.37
N GLY A 605 21.08 10.55 19.48
CA GLY A 605 20.90 11.78 18.69
C GLY A 605 21.03 11.49 17.17
N PRO A 606 20.88 12.50 16.30
CA PRO A 606 21.08 12.30 14.86
C PRO A 606 22.54 11.95 14.56
N ILE A 607 22.75 10.78 13.94
CA ILE A 607 24.03 10.40 13.34
C ILE A 607 23.96 10.66 11.84
N ARG A 608 24.98 11.32 11.28
CA ARG A 608 25.15 11.49 9.83
C ARG A 608 26.39 10.72 9.38
N ALA A 609 26.22 9.81 8.44
CA ALA A 609 27.30 8.95 7.95
C ALA A 609 27.13 8.60 6.47
N LYS A 610 28.22 8.12 5.86
CA LYS A 610 28.19 7.53 4.52
C LYS A 610 27.51 6.18 4.55
N VAL A 611 26.75 5.88 3.50
CA VAL A 611 26.11 4.58 3.31
C VAL A 611 27.08 3.63 2.60
N ILE A 612 27.16 2.38 3.05
CA ILE A 612 27.88 1.31 2.36
C ILE A 612 26.92 0.14 2.11
N GLY A 613 26.69 -0.18 0.85
CA GLY A 613 25.85 -1.30 0.43
C GLY A 613 26.54 -2.66 0.57
N ILE A 614 25.89 -3.59 1.26
CA ILE A 614 26.35 -4.95 1.52
C ILE A 614 25.56 -5.93 0.63
N LYS A 615 26.18 -6.41 -0.46
CA LYS A 615 25.63 -7.48 -1.31
C LYS A 615 26.31 -8.80 -0.90
N SER A 616 25.56 -9.69 -0.25
CA SER A 616 26.07 -10.97 0.27
C SER A 616 24.98 -12.04 0.33
N GLN A 617 25.32 -13.27 -0.05
CA GLN A 617 24.44 -14.44 -0.05
C GLN A 617 24.92 -15.52 0.94
N LYS A 618 26.22 -15.54 1.26
CA LYS A 618 26.85 -16.45 2.22
C LYS A 618 27.86 -15.69 3.11
N PRO A 619 28.20 -16.20 4.31
CA PRO A 619 29.09 -15.50 5.24
C PRO A 619 30.48 -15.17 4.70
N GLU A 620 30.96 -15.93 3.71
CA GLU A 620 32.25 -15.71 3.07
C GLU A 620 32.27 -14.45 2.18
N ASP A 621 31.13 -14.00 1.67
CA ASP A 621 31.03 -12.77 0.86
C ASP A 621 31.32 -11.51 1.69
N LEU A 622 31.18 -11.60 3.01
CA LEU A 622 31.45 -10.52 3.96
C LEU A 622 32.94 -10.18 4.06
N ASP A 623 33.84 -11.09 3.68
CA ASP A 623 35.29 -10.87 3.75
C ASP A 623 35.74 -9.65 2.93
N GLN A 624 35.05 -9.34 1.83
CA GLN A 624 35.37 -8.18 0.98
C GLN A 624 35.15 -6.83 1.67
N TYR A 625 34.36 -6.78 2.75
CA TYR A 625 33.99 -5.56 3.48
C TYR A 625 34.87 -5.30 4.71
N LYS A 626 35.78 -6.21 5.07
CA LYS A 626 36.58 -6.12 6.31
C LYS A 626 37.55 -4.92 6.29
N GLY A 627 37.58 -4.19 7.40
CA GLY A 627 38.34 -2.95 7.58
C GLY A 627 37.76 -1.74 6.86
N LYS A 628 36.47 -1.75 6.48
CA LYS A 628 35.84 -0.70 5.64
C LYS A 628 34.55 -0.11 6.22
N LEU A 629 33.90 -0.75 7.20
CA LEU A 629 32.55 -0.36 7.64
C LEU A 629 32.53 0.59 8.84
N LYS A 630 33.69 0.90 9.42
CA LYS A 630 33.83 1.72 10.64
C LYS A 630 33.21 3.11 10.49
N GLY A 631 32.22 3.40 11.33
CA GLY A 631 31.48 4.67 11.34
C GLY A 631 30.55 4.89 10.13
N ALA A 632 30.36 3.89 9.27
CA ALA A 632 29.39 3.95 8.18
C ALA A 632 27.98 3.54 8.66
N ILE A 633 26.96 3.93 7.91
CA ILE A 633 25.65 3.25 7.94
C ILE A 633 25.70 2.15 6.88
N VAL A 634 25.39 0.91 7.24
CA VAL A 634 25.36 -0.20 6.27
C VAL A 634 23.96 -0.40 5.71
N LEU A 635 23.83 -0.52 4.39
CA LEU A 635 22.60 -0.91 3.71
C LEU A 635 22.67 -2.40 3.41
N VAL A 636 21.80 -3.19 4.03
CA VAL A 636 21.91 -4.66 4.06
C VAL A 636 21.09 -5.30 2.95
N GLY A 637 21.67 -6.28 2.26
CA GLY A 637 21.05 -6.98 1.14
C GLY A 637 21.04 -6.14 -0.15
N PRO A 638 21.08 -6.79 -1.33
CA PRO A 638 20.92 -6.09 -2.60
C PRO A 638 19.50 -5.53 -2.74
N ALA A 639 19.31 -4.60 -3.68
CA ALA A 639 17.99 -4.38 -4.29
C ALA A 639 17.43 -5.74 -4.77
N PHE A 640 16.22 -6.06 -4.34
CA PHE A 640 15.48 -7.22 -4.79
C PHE A 640 14.44 -6.72 -5.79
N GLU A 641 14.74 -6.85 -7.08
CA GLU A 641 13.71 -6.65 -8.11
C GLU A 641 12.56 -7.62 -7.83
N LEU A 642 11.43 -7.08 -7.35
CA LEU A 642 10.13 -7.66 -7.63
C LEU A 642 10.01 -7.71 -9.15
N ASP A 643 9.63 -8.86 -9.71
CA ASP A 643 9.29 -8.95 -11.13
C ASP A 643 8.28 -7.81 -11.45
N PRO A 644 8.57 -6.91 -12.41
CA PRO A 644 7.76 -5.72 -12.65
C PRO A 644 6.35 -6.18 -13.01
N ALA A 645 5.37 -5.73 -12.22
CA ALA A 645 4.04 -6.34 -12.12
C ALA A 645 3.51 -6.80 -13.49
N GLU A 646 3.55 -8.12 -13.72
CA GLU A 646 3.24 -8.70 -15.03
C GLU A 646 1.85 -8.25 -15.46
N ASN A 647 1.77 -7.44 -16.51
CA ASN A 647 0.51 -6.91 -17.02
C ASN A 647 -0.36 -8.12 -17.45
N PRO A 648 -1.45 -8.44 -16.73
CA PRO A 648 -2.17 -9.71 -16.89
C PRO A 648 -2.97 -9.79 -18.20
N ILE A 649 -2.93 -8.72 -19.00
CA ILE A 649 -3.47 -8.65 -20.37
C ILE A 649 -2.40 -9.08 -21.39
N LEU A 650 -1.11 -8.90 -21.09
CA LEU A 650 0.03 -9.23 -21.95
C LEU A 650 0.64 -10.62 -21.65
N THR A 651 0.68 -11.04 -20.38
CA THR A 651 0.97 -12.43 -19.99
C THR A 651 -0.26 -13.07 -19.34
N PRO A 652 -1.05 -13.86 -20.10
CA PRO A 652 -2.12 -14.66 -19.54
C PRO A 652 -1.57 -15.72 -18.58
N PHE A 653 -2.12 -15.77 -17.36
CA PHE A 653 -1.74 -16.79 -16.36
C PHE A 653 -1.87 -18.20 -16.92
N SER A 654 -0.76 -18.94 -16.88
CA SER A 654 -0.67 -20.35 -17.24
C SER A 654 -0.59 -21.21 -15.98
N GLU A 655 -0.77 -22.53 -16.09
CA GLU A 655 -0.54 -23.45 -14.95
C GLU A 655 0.91 -23.39 -14.41
N MET A 656 1.86 -22.81 -15.15
CA MET A 656 3.24 -22.59 -14.70
C MET A 656 3.53 -21.18 -14.17
N SER A 657 2.60 -20.23 -14.31
CA SER A 657 2.71 -18.85 -13.78
C SER A 657 1.66 -18.52 -12.71
N LEU A 658 1.12 -19.55 -12.04
CA LEU A 658 0.41 -19.36 -10.78
C LEU A 658 1.37 -18.75 -9.73
N PRO A 659 0.94 -17.75 -8.93
CA PRO A 659 1.73 -17.20 -7.84
C PRO A 659 1.81 -18.20 -6.68
N LEU A 660 2.71 -19.17 -6.81
CA LEU A 660 3.19 -19.97 -5.69
C LEU A 660 3.99 -19.05 -4.77
N ALA A 661 3.58 -18.95 -3.50
CA ALA A 661 4.24 -18.10 -2.53
C ALA A 661 5.76 -18.38 -2.44
N HIS A 662 6.50 -17.32 -2.15
CA HIS A 662 7.97 -17.19 -2.16
C HIS A 662 8.61 -17.06 -3.56
N PRO A 663 9.18 -15.89 -3.91
CA PRO A 663 9.94 -15.73 -5.15
C PRO A 663 11.19 -16.62 -5.15
N ARG A 664 11.46 -17.25 -6.29
CA ARG A 664 12.63 -18.12 -6.47
C ARG A 664 13.88 -17.31 -6.78
N VAL A 665 14.55 -16.81 -5.74
CA VAL A 665 15.93 -16.32 -5.87
C VAL A 665 16.78 -17.44 -6.51
N ALA A 666 17.49 -17.12 -7.59
CA ALA A 666 18.07 -18.12 -8.47
C ALA A 666 19.24 -18.88 -7.81
N GLY A 667 19.13 -20.21 -7.71
CA GLY A 667 20.24 -21.11 -7.39
C GLY A 667 19.89 -22.23 -6.40
N GLU A 668 19.47 -21.86 -5.19
CA GLU A 668 19.19 -22.80 -4.08
C GLU A 668 17.85 -22.45 -3.40
N PRO A 669 17.13 -23.45 -2.84
CA PRO A 669 15.88 -23.19 -2.12
C PRO A 669 16.14 -22.40 -0.83
N PHE A 670 15.31 -21.38 -0.57
CA PHE A 670 15.35 -20.64 0.69
C PHE A 670 15.21 -21.58 1.89
N THR A 671 16.06 -21.39 2.90
CA THR A 671 15.92 -22.07 4.20
C THR A 671 16.05 -21.06 5.34
N LEU A 672 15.12 -21.13 6.31
CA LEU A 672 15.15 -20.28 7.49
C LEU A 672 16.46 -20.43 8.28
N ALA A 673 17.03 -21.64 8.31
CA ALA A 673 18.34 -21.90 8.93
C ALA A 673 19.50 -21.21 8.18
N GLY A 674 19.47 -21.18 6.83
CA GLY A 674 20.44 -20.44 6.01
C GLY A 674 20.35 -18.94 6.23
N PHE A 675 19.13 -18.39 6.21
CA PHE A 675 18.86 -16.98 6.51
C PHE A 675 19.36 -16.57 7.90
N ILE A 676 19.02 -17.33 8.96
CA ILE A 676 19.47 -17.05 10.33
C ILE A 676 21.01 -17.14 10.43
N LYS A 677 21.64 -18.13 9.78
CA LYS A 677 23.12 -18.25 9.73
C LYS A 677 23.75 -17.01 9.08
N MET A 678 23.15 -16.50 8.00
CA MET A 678 23.65 -15.33 7.28
C MET A 678 23.50 -14.05 8.10
N PHE A 679 22.30 -13.77 8.59
CA PHE A 679 22.01 -12.59 9.43
C PHE A 679 22.90 -12.53 10.68
N LEU A 680 23.14 -13.66 11.35
CA LEU A 680 24.05 -13.70 12.50
C LEU A 680 25.52 -13.43 12.14
N ALA A 681 25.96 -13.70 10.90
CA ALA A 681 27.29 -13.33 10.41
C ALA A 681 27.39 -11.82 10.13
N GLU A 682 26.34 -11.22 9.56
CA GLU A 682 26.22 -9.78 9.32
C GLU A 682 26.23 -9.00 10.65
N ILE A 683 25.34 -9.33 11.59
CA ILE A 683 25.30 -8.74 12.94
C ILE A 683 26.65 -8.84 13.65
N LYS A 684 27.34 -9.98 13.52
CA LYS A 684 28.68 -10.15 14.07
C LYS A 684 29.67 -9.17 13.43
N MET A 685 29.73 -9.12 12.10
CA MET A 685 30.68 -8.26 11.38
C MET A 685 30.44 -6.78 11.67
N PHE A 686 29.20 -6.32 11.57
CA PHE A 686 28.87 -4.90 11.77
C PHE A 686 29.24 -4.42 13.19
N ASN A 687 29.15 -5.30 14.19
CA ASN A 687 29.70 -5.06 15.52
C ASN A 687 31.23 -5.10 15.58
N GLU A 688 31.91 -6.00 14.84
CA GLU A 688 33.38 -6.09 14.85
C GLU A 688 34.06 -4.93 14.10
N GLU A 689 33.34 -4.24 13.22
CA GLU A 689 33.83 -3.08 12.45
C GLU A 689 33.55 -1.71 13.12
N ASP A 690 32.75 -1.64 14.19
CA ASP A 690 32.17 -0.40 14.75
C ASP A 690 31.32 0.41 13.72
N VAL A 691 30.26 -0.18 13.14
CA VAL A 691 29.32 0.60 12.30
C VAL A 691 28.57 1.68 13.12
N ALA A 692 28.21 2.79 12.46
CA ALA A 692 27.35 3.81 13.06
C ALA A 692 25.88 3.35 13.12
N GLY A 693 25.45 2.52 12.17
CA GLY A 693 24.14 1.87 12.18
C GLY A 693 23.88 0.99 10.95
N ALA A 694 22.71 0.38 10.87
CA ALA A 694 22.28 -0.47 9.75
C ALA A 694 20.87 -0.13 9.27
N ILE A 695 20.63 -0.26 7.96
CA ILE A 695 19.33 -0.11 7.31
C ILE A 695 19.02 -1.43 6.58
N MET A 696 17.90 -2.05 6.98
CA MET A 696 17.33 -3.26 6.37
C MET A 696 16.21 -2.88 5.38
N PRO A 697 16.00 -3.64 4.30
CA PRO A 697 14.79 -3.54 3.48
C PRO A 697 13.57 -4.07 4.24
N SER A 698 12.42 -3.46 3.99
CA SER A 698 11.12 -4.10 4.19
C SER A 698 10.90 -5.16 3.11
N ASP A 699 10.34 -6.32 3.47
CA ASP A 699 9.84 -7.31 2.49
C ASP A 699 8.48 -6.94 1.88
N LYS A 700 7.93 -5.77 2.26
CA LYS A 700 6.62 -5.27 1.81
C LYS A 700 6.77 -3.98 1.01
N ALA A 701 6.15 -3.97 -0.16
CA ALA A 701 6.03 -2.79 -1.03
C ALA A 701 4.89 -1.85 -0.59
N TYR A 702 4.75 -0.73 -1.29
CA TYR A 702 3.74 0.32 -1.08
C TYR A 702 3.91 1.08 0.24
N GLY A 703 5.15 1.39 0.62
CA GLY A 703 5.43 2.15 1.84
C GLY A 703 5.17 1.37 3.14
N LEU A 704 4.92 0.06 3.05
CA LEU A 704 4.83 -0.84 4.19
C LEU A 704 6.22 -1.11 4.80
N ILE A 705 6.27 -1.24 6.12
CA ILE A 705 7.47 -1.61 6.87
C ILE A 705 7.17 -2.88 7.66
N ASN A 706 7.87 -3.97 7.36
CA ASN A 706 7.96 -5.13 8.24
C ASN A 706 9.04 -4.92 9.32
N MET A 707 9.25 -5.91 10.18
CA MET A 707 10.46 -6.00 11.00
C MET A 707 10.72 -7.39 11.56
N PHE A 708 11.86 -7.54 12.22
CA PHE A 708 12.13 -8.60 13.17
C PHE A 708 13.13 -8.11 14.25
N ALA A 709 13.41 -8.94 15.25
CA ALA A 709 14.37 -8.64 16.30
C ALA A 709 15.82 -8.74 15.80
N MET A 710 16.69 -7.81 16.21
CA MET A 710 18.15 -7.93 16.01
C MET A 710 18.73 -9.15 16.77
N THR A 711 18.09 -9.55 17.88
CA THR A 711 18.49 -10.71 18.67
C THR A 711 17.31 -11.67 18.86
N ARG A 712 17.40 -12.92 18.39
CA ARG A 712 16.43 -13.98 18.72
C ARG A 712 16.71 -14.57 20.11
N GLY A 713 15.66 -14.89 20.86
CA GLY A 713 15.67 -15.67 22.11
C GLY A 713 16.32 -15.04 23.37
N GLU A 714 17.32 -14.16 23.23
CA GLU A 714 18.08 -13.68 24.40
C GLU A 714 17.47 -12.47 25.12
N TYR A 715 16.53 -11.74 24.51
CA TYR A 715 15.94 -10.48 25.03
C TYR A 715 17.01 -9.47 25.50
N ARG A 716 18.05 -9.25 24.70
CA ARG A 716 19.18 -8.35 25.00
C ARG A 716 19.19 -7.14 24.07
N PRO A 717 19.76 -6.00 24.48
CA PRO A 717 20.03 -4.90 23.57
C PRO A 717 20.92 -5.31 22.40
N GLY A 718 20.53 -4.89 21.20
CA GLY A 718 21.41 -4.82 20.05
C GLY A 718 22.63 -3.94 20.31
N LYS A 719 23.72 -4.15 19.57
CA LYS A 719 25.01 -3.49 19.84
C LYS A 719 25.25 -2.20 19.05
N PHE A 720 24.52 -2.01 17.95
CA PHE A 720 24.52 -0.82 17.11
C PHE A 720 23.08 -0.50 16.68
N PRO A 721 22.73 0.74 16.31
CA PRO A 721 21.38 1.08 15.86
C PRO A 721 21.04 0.39 14.53
N MET A 722 19.84 -0.19 14.43
CA MET A 722 19.32 -0.74 13.17
C MET A 722 17.88 -0.27 12.94
N ALA A 723 17.58 0.09 11.70
CA ALA A 723 16.23 0.39 11.24
C ALA A 723 15.85 -0.48 10.03
N PHE A 724 14.56 -0.72 9.86
CA PHE A 724 13.95 -1.11 8.59
C PHE A 724 13.50 0.16 7.87
N THR A 725 13.71 0.23 6.56
CA THR A 725 13.10 1.24 5.67
C THR A 725 12.12 0.56 4.73
N THR A 726 11.24 1.33 4.09
CA THR A 726 10.31 0.79 3.08
C THR A 726 11.07 0.14 1.93
N TYR A 727 10.44 -0.80 1.22
CA TYR A 727 11.01 -1.41 0.02
C TYR A 727 11.48 -0.33 -0.97
N GLU A 728 10.67 0.69 -1.18
CA GLU A 728 10.95 1.84 -2.04
C GLU A 728 12.21 2.61 -1.59
N GLY A 729 12.33 2.89 -0.29
CA GLY A 729 13.46 3.64 0.29
C GLY A 729 14.79 2.87 0.23
N HIS A 730 14.75 1.55 0.31
CA HIS A 730 15.93 0.69 0.13
C HIS A 730 16.40 0.66 -1.33
N HIS A 731 15.46 0.56 -2.27
CA HIS A 731 15.76 0.60 -3.71
C HIS A 731 16.31 1.95 -4.15
N LEU A 732 15.71 3.05 -3.71
CA LEU A 732 16.24 4.41 -3.89
C LEU A 732 17.69 4.54 -3.41
N LEU A 733 18.00 4.06 -2.21
CA LEU A 733 19.37 4.08 -1.67
C LEU A 733 20.35 3.26 -2.54
N TRP A 734 19.92 2.13 -3.12
CA TRP A 734 20.75 1.36 -4.04
C TRP A 734 20.98 2.06 -5.38
N ARG A 735 19.93 2.62 -6.02
CA ARG A 735 20.06 3.38 -7.27
C ARG A 735 21.01 4.56 -7.09
N LEU A 736 20.89 5.31 -5.99
CA LEU A 736 21.80 6.41 -5.65
C LEU A 736 23.24 5.94 -5.34
N LEU A 737 23.43 4.79 -4.69
CA LEU A 737 24.76 4.21 -4.43
C LEU A 737 25.49 3.76 -5.70
N GLU A 738 24.76 3.32 -6.72
CA GLU A 738 25.32 2.93 -8.01
C GLU A 738 25.64 4.14 -8.90
N GLN A 739 24.96 5.28 -8.68
CA GLN A 739 25.33 6.58 -9.25
C GLN A 739 26.49 7.28 -8.51
N GLY A 740 26.63 7.12 -7.19
CA GLY A 740 27.71 7.76 -6.43
C GLY A 740 27.66 7.65 -4.89
N PRO A 741 28.48 8.42 -4.16
CA PRO A 741 28.52 8.37 -2.70
C PRO A 741 27.25 8.94 -2.06
N VAL A 742 26.57 8.12 -1.24
CA VAL A 742 25.37 8.50 -0.49
C VAL A 742 25.72 8.81 0.97
N GLU A 743 25.10 9.85 1.55
CA GLU A 743 25.10 10.12 2.99
C GLU A 743 23.67 10.12 3.54
N VAL A 744 23.47 9.50 4.70
CA VAL A 744 22.19 9.44 5.42
C VAL A 744 22.36 10.01 6.82
N GLU A 745 21.36 10.76 7.26
CA GLU A 745 21.10 11.12 8.65
C GLU A 745 20.07 10.15 9.23
N LEU A 746 20.38 9.53 10.37
CA LEU A 746 19.53 8.56 11.08
C LEU A 746 19.42 8.96 12.56
N ASN A 747 18.22 8.94 13.11
CA ASN A 747 17.96 9.26 14.52
C ASN A 747 16.90 8.31 15.10
N MET A 748 17.18 7.69 16.25
CA MET A 748 16.31 6.69 16.89
C MET A 748 16.36 6.81 18.42
N GLN A 749 15.20 6.71 19.07
CA GLN A 749 14.99 7.04 20.49
C GLN A 749 14.44 5.86 21.35
N ASN A 750 14.82 4.63 21.02
CA ASN A 750 14.40 3.42 21.76
C ASN A 750 14.96 3.35 23.19
N SER A 751 14.26 2.63 24.07
CA SER A 751 14.64 2.43 25.47
C SER A 751 14.51 0.97 25.93
N PHE A 752 15.17 0.63 27.04
CA PHE A 752 15.12 -0.69 27.70
C PHE A 752 14.77 -0.49 29.18
N SER A 753 14.11 -1.47 29.81
CA SER A 753 13.84 -1.41 31.26
C SER A 753 15.12 -1.50 32.10
N GLY A 754 16.17 -2.16 31.60
CA GLY A 754 17.43 -2.38 32.31
C GLY A 754 17.32 -3.34 33.51
N VAL A 755 16.14 -3.94 33.71
CA VAL A 755 15.81 -4.87 34.78
C VAL A 755 15.02 -6.07 34.24
N PRO A 756 15.21 -7.28 34.79
CA PRO A 756 14.44 -8.46 34.40
C PRO A 756 12.94 -8.24 34.51
N VAL A 757 12.19 -8.84 33.59
CA VAL A 757 10.72 -8.80 33.55
C VAL A 757 10.18 -10.22 33.61
N GLU A 758 9.19 -10.46 34.47
CA GLU A 758 8.41 -11.70 34.41
C GLU A 758 7.34 -11.57 33.33
N VAL A 759 7.26 -12.56 32.45
CA VAL A 759 6.19 -12.74 31.45
C VAL A 759 5.50 -14.08 31.71
N SER A 760 4.36 -14.33 31.06
CA SER A 760 3.52 -15.47 31.44
C SER A 760 2.61 -16.02 30.35
N ASN A 761 2.66 -17.35 30.20
CA ASN A 761 1.66 -18.11 29.45
C ASN A 761 0.35 -18.06 30.25
N THR A 762 -0.79 -17.82 29.59
CA THR A 762 -2.11 -17.84 30.23
C THR A 762 -2.80 -19.16 29.92
N VAL A 763 -3.24 -19.89 30.95
CA VAL A 763 -3.70 -21.28 30.84
C VAL A 763 -5.08 -21.44 31.50
N ALA A 764 -5.99 -22.14 30.82
CA ALA A 764 -7.34 -22.46 31.32
C ALA A 764 -7.79 -23.86 30.83
N GLU A 765 -8.72 -24.50 31.54
CA GLU A 765 -9.16 -25.87 31.24
C GLU A 765 -10.68 -26.06 31.25
N ILE A 766 -11.17 -26.94 30.36
CA ILE A 766 -12.42 -27.68 30.51
C ILE A 766 -12.05 -29.11 30.90
N ARG A 767 -12.33 -29.50 32.14
CA ARG A 767 -11.87 -30.78 32.71
C ARG A 767 -12.60 -31.98 32.07
N GLY A 768 -11.83 -33.02 31.75
CA GLY A 768 -12.34 -34.27 31.20
C GLY A 768 -13.17 -35.10 32.19
N THR A 769 -14.11 -35.87 31.66
CA THR A 769 -15.06 -36.70 32.43
C THR A 769 -14.62 -38.16 32.60
N GLU A 770 -14.04 -38.77 31.56
CA GLU A 770 -13.59 -40.19 31.59
C GLU A 770 -12.07 -40.32 31.73
N LYS A 771 -11.33 -39.37 31.16
CA LYS A 771 -9.87 -39.37 31.02
C LYS A 771 -9.29 -37.99 31.42
N PRO A 772 -9.56 -37.48 32.64
CA PRO A 772 -9.17 -36.12 33.05
C PRO A 772 -7.66 -35.86 33.02
N ASP A 773 -6.83 -36.90 33.11
CA ASP A 773 -5.37 -36.80 33.05
C ASP A 773 -4.80 -36.80 31.61
N GLU A 774 -5.58 -37.18 30.59
CA GLU A 774 -5.21 -37.03 29.18
C GLU A 774 -5.67 -35.65 28.68
N VAL A 775 -4.81 -34.93 27.94
CA VAL A 775 -5.01 -33.51 27.60
C VAL A 775 -5.04 -33.27 26.09
N VAL A 776 -5.94 -32.42 25.61
CA VAL A 776 -5.94 -31.84 24.26
C VAL A 776 -5.66 -30.35 24.39
N ILE A 777 -4.67 -29.82 23.67
CA ILE A 777 -4.26 -28.41 23.76
C ILE A 777 -4.72 -27.62 22.53
N VAL A 778 -5.30 -26.45 22.77
CA VAL A 778 -5.62 -25.44 21.76
C VAL A 778 -4.87 -24.16 22.12
N GLY A 779 -4.25 -23.48 21.15
CA GLY A 779 -3.55 -22.23 21.46
C GLY A 779 -3.30 -21.28 20.29
N ALA A 780 -2.75 -20.13 20.67
CA ALA A 780 -2.33 -19.02 19.83
C ALA A 780 -1.33 -18.16 20.63
N HIS A 781 -0.60 -17.25 19.98
CA HIS A 781 0.23 -16.30 20.73
C HIS A 781 -0.56 -15.03 21.07
N ILE A 782 -0.23 -14.44 22.23
CA ILE A 782 -0.91 -13.27 22.81
C ILE A 782 -0.07 -12.00 22.75
N ASP A 783 1.24 -12.09 22.52
CA ASP A 783 2.03 -10.91 22.18
C ASP A 783 1.86 -10.51 20.71
N SER A 784 2.51 -9.40 20.33
CA SER A 784 2.55 -8.91 18.95
C SER A 784 3.74 -7.97 18.76
N TRP A 785 4.14 -7.70 17.52
CA TRP A 785 4.90 -6.50 17.18
C TRP A 785 4.16 -5.20 17.54
N ASP A 786 4.92 -4.12 17.53
CA ASP A 786 4.56 -2.78 18.00
C ASP A 786 4.64 -1.70 16.89
N LEU A 787 4.37 -2.10 15.64
CA LEU A 787 4.06 -1.19 14.54
C LEU A 787 2.55 -0.98 14.35
N GLY A 788 1.80 -2.08 14.20
CA GLY A 788 0.34 -2.07 14.15
C GLY A 788 -0.25 -2.21 15.56
N THR A 789 -1.33 -2.98 15.69
CA THR A 789 -1.95 -3.30 16.98
C THR A 789 -2.04 -4.79 17.30
N GLY A 790 -1.36 -5.65 16.53
CA GLY A 790 -1.36 -7.09 16.74
C GLY A 790 -2.73 -7.71 16.46
N ALA A 791 -3.42 -7.24 15.43
CA ALA A 791 -4.82 -7.56 15.19
C ALA A 791 -5.00 -8.88 14.44
N THR A 792 -4.34 -9.04 13.30
CA THR A 792 -4.21 -10.32 12.59
C THR A 792 -3.04 -11.14 13.13
N ASP A 793 -2.13 -10.51 13.89
CA ASP A 793 -0.80 -11.06 14.21
C ASP A 793 -0.49 -10.92 15.73
N ASN A 794 -0.94 -11.80 16.61
CA ASN A 794 -1.95 -12.86 16.43
C ASN A 794 -3.18 -12.60 17.32
N GLY A 795 -3.81 -11.46 17.10
CA GLY A 795 -5.06 -11.12 17.79
C GLY A 795 -6.20 -12.05 17.37
N THR A 796 -6.31 -12.39 16.08
CA THR A 796 -7.30 -13.30 15.52
C THR A 796 -7.25 -14.68 16.18
N GLY A 797 -6.09 -15.33 16.26
CA GLY A 797 -5.91 -16.60 16.95
C GLY A 797 -6.21 -16.49 18.44
N THR A 798 -5.72 -15.45 19.14
CA THR A 798 -6.07 -15.20 20.55
C THR A 798 -7.59 -15.13 20.76
N ILE A 799 -8.32 -14.39 19.93
CA ILE A 799 -9.77 -14.28 20.02
C ILE A 799 -10.47 -15.60 19.65
N ALA A 800 -9.99 -16.32 18.64
CA ALA A 800 -10.55 -17.62 18.26
C ALA A 800 -10.37 -18.68 19.35
N VAL A 801 -9.25 -18.67 20.09
CA VAL A 801 -9.00 -19.55 21.25
C VAL A 801 -9.94 -19.20 22.41
N LEU A 802 -10.08 -17.91 22.74
CA LEU A 802 -11.02 -17.43 23.77
C LEU A 802 -12.47 -17.76 23.43
N GLU A 803 -12.84 -17.61 22.15
CA GLU A 803 -14.19 -17.89 21.68
C GLU A 803 -14.47 -19.39 21.68
N ALA A 804 -13.59 -20.22 21.11
CA ALA A 804 -13.75 -21.68 21.12
C ALA A 804 -13.93 -22.22 22.55
N ALA A 805 -13.17 -21.70 23.51
CA ALA A 805 -13.35 -22.00 24.94
C ALA A 805 -14.75 -21.61 25.45
N ARG A 806 -15.20 -20.38 25.15
CA ARG A 806 -16.51 -19.86 25.55
C ARG A 806 -17.68 -20.67 24.98
N SER A 807 -17.66 -20.99 23.69
CA SER A 807 -18.74 -21.70 23.02
C SER A 807 -18.81 -23.17 23.44
N LEU A 808 -17.67 -23.81 23.74
CA LEU A 808 -17.63 -25.15 24.33
C LEU A 808 -18.26 -25.19 25.73
N VAL A 809 -18.00 -24.20 26.59
CA VAL A 809 -18.69 -24.12 27.89
C VAL A 809 -20.19 -23.81 27.72
N LYS A 810 -20.56 -22.81 26.90
CA LYS A 810 -21.97 -22.43 26.67
C LYS A 810 -22.82 -23.54 26.06
N SER A 811 -22.28 -24.29 25.11
CA SER A 811 -22.97 -25.43 24.50
C SER A 811 -23.18 -26.59 25.48
N GLY A 812 -22.51 -26.58 26.64
CA GLY A 812 -22.67 -27.55 27.72
C GLY A 812 -22.10 -28.94 27.41
N VAL A 813 -21.26 -29.07 26.38
CA VAL A 813 -20.65 -30.34 26.00
C VAL A 813 -19.66 -30.80 27.07
N GLN A 814 -19.55 -32.12 27.24
CA GLN A 814 -18.69 -32.75 28.24
C GLN A 814 -17.63 -33.58 27.53
N PRO A 815 -16.35 -33.15 27.51
CA PRO A 815 -15.29 -33.91 26.87
C PRO A 815 -14.84 -35.10 27.76
N LYS A 816 -14.37 -36.18 27.14
CA LYS A 816 -13.77 -37.32 27.85
C LYS A 816 -12.40 -36.94 28.41
N ARG A 817 -11.54 -36.35 27.57
CA ARG A 817 -10.25 -35.74 27.95
C ARG A 817 -10.40 -34.32 28.48
N THR A 818 -9.39 -33.82 29.18
CA THR A 818 -9.30 -32.39 29.50
C THR A 818 -8.92 -31.60 28.25
N ILE A 819 -9.64 -30.52 27.96
CA ILE A 819 -9.25 -29.55 26.93
C ILE A 819 -8.58 -28.38 27.63
N ARG A 820 -7.34 -28.07 27.26
CA ARG A 820 -6.52 -26.98 27.82
C ARG A 820 -6.31 -25.90 26.76
N PHE A 821 -6.68 -24.68 27.08
CA PHE A 821 -6.48 -23.51 26.25
C PHE A 821 -5.25 -22.76 26.75
N ILE A 822 -4.32 -22.44 25.85
CA ILE A 822 -3.08 -21.74 26.20
C ILE A 822 -2.86 -20.55 25.26
N LEU A 823 -2.54 -19.42 25.86
CA LEU A 823 -2.16 -18.19 25.17
C LEU A 823 -0.72 -17.83 25.57
N PHE A 824 0.21 -17.96 24.63
CA PHE A 824 1.66 -17.83 24.87
C PHE A 824 2.15 -16.41 24.50
N PRO A 825 2.97 -15.75 25.33
CA PRO A 825 3.81 -14.65 24.85
C PRO A 825 5.15 -15.19 24.31
N GLY A 826 5.81 -14.40 23.49
CA GLY A 826 7.21 -14.57 23.10
C GLY A 826 7.42 -15.47 21.88
N GLU A 827 6.34 -15.77 21.14
CA GLU A 827 6.38 -16.39 19.81
C GLU A 827 7.33 -15.57 18.93
N GLU A 828 6.99 -14.29 18.82
CA GLU A 828 7.56 -13.21 17.99
C GLU A 828 9.09 -13.03 18.11
N GLN A 829 9.71 -13.58 19.16
CA GLN A 829 11.16 -13.56 19.38
C GLN A 829 11.82 -14.95 19.43
N GLY A 830 11.11 -16.02 19.03
CA GLY A 830 11.63 -17.39 18.91
C GLY A 830 10.88 -18.50 19.68
N LEU A 831 9.55 -18.43 19.77
CA LEU A 831 8.69 -19.46 20.40
C LEU A 831 8.92 -19.61 21.91
N ASN A 832 9.21 -18.51 22.60
CA ASN A 832 9.77 -18.55 23.94
C ASN A 832 8.75 -19.01 25.00
N GLY A 833 7.47 -18.65 24.87
CA GLY A 833 6.41 -19.09 25.78
C GLY A 833 6.13 -20.58 25.71
N SER A 834 5.96 -21.14 24.50
CA SER A 834 5.82 -22.58 24.30
C SER A 834 7.10 -23.36 24.64
N ARG A 835 8.29 -22.84 24.35
CA ARG A 835 9.57 -23.45 24.80
C ARG A 835 9.69 -23.45 26.32
N ALA A 836 9.22 -22.41 27.01
CA ALA A 836 9.12 -22.39 28.47
C ALA A 836 8.09 -23.42 28.98
N TYR A 837 6.92 -23.51 28.33
CA TYR A 837 5.85 -24.46 28.63
C TYR A 837 6.34 -25.91 28.56
N VAL A 838 6.85 -26.32 27.39
CA VAL A 838 7.35 -27.68 27.12
C VAL A 838 8.48 -28.08 28.08
N LYS A 839 9.34 -27.12 28.47
CA LYS A 839 10.39 -27.33 29.46
C LYS A 839 9.87 -27.54 30.88
N ALA A 840 8.81 -26.83 31.28
CA ALA A 840 8.17 -26.99 32.59
C ALA A 840 7.30 -28.26 32.66
N HIS A 841 6.54 -28.54 31.60
CA HIS A 841 5.58 -29.64 31.51
C HIS A 841 6.17 -30.95 30.94
N LYS A 842 7.50 -31.07 30.85
CA LYS A 842 8.23 -32.21 30.27
C LYS A 842 7.72 -33.60 30.72
N ASP A 843 7.28 -33.72 31.98
CA ASP A 843 6.84 -34.98 32.61
C ASP A 843 5.33 -35.24 32.40
N GLU A 844 4.60 -34.30 31.79
CA GLU A 844 3.18 -34.40 31.37
C GLU A 844 3.05 -34.62 29.84
N LEU A 845 4.08 -34.31 29.04
CA LEU A 845 4.01 -34.35 27.56
C LEU A 845 3.59 -35.70 26.97
N ASN A 846 3.77 -36.81 27.69
CA ASN A 846 3.31 -38.15 27.27
C ASN A 846 1.79 -38.36 27.44
N LYS A 847 1.09 -37.49 28.16
CA LYS A 847 -0.38 -37.48 28.34
C LYS A 847 -1.10 -36.50 27.41
N VAL A 848 -0.36 -35.63 26.72
CA VAL A 848 -0.94 -34.75 25.71
C VAL A 848 -1.29 -35.59 24.48
N SER A 849 -2.57 -35.65 24.14
CA SER A 849 -3.08 -36.34 22.96
C SER A 849 -2.71 -35.60 21.68
N GLY A 850 -2.86 -34.28 21.68
CA GLY A 850 -2.38 -33.42 20.59
C GLY A 850 -2.53 -31.93 20.89
N VAL A 851 -1.90 -31.12 20.04
CA VAL A 851 -1.87 -29.65 20.11
C VAL A 851 -2.32 -29.07 18.76
N LEU A 852 -3.17 -28.05 18.75
CA LEU A 852 -3.48 -27.26 17.56
C LEU A 852 -3.25 -25.77 17.84
N VAL A 853 -2.48 -25.12 16.98
CA VAL A 853 -2.21 -23.68 17.04
C VAL A 853 -2.82 -22.96 15.82
N HIS A 854 -3.39 -21.78 16.04
CA HIS A 854 -4.04 -20.93 15.03
C HIS A 854 -3.30 -19.60 14.94
N ASP A 855 -2.62 -19.39 13.81
CA ASP A 855 -1.56 -18.38 13.70
C ASP A 855 -1.22 -18.01 12.25
N THR A 856 -2.23 -17.66 11.44
CA THR A 856 -2.03 -17.31 10.03
C THR A 856 -2.99 -16.19 9.62
N GLY A 857 -2.98 -15.11 10.39
CA GLY A 857 -3.72 -13.91 10.07
C GLY A 857 -5.24 -14.06 10.21
N THR A 858 -5.97 -13.37 9.32
CA THR A 858 -7.43 -13.24 9.36
C THR A 858 -8.18 -14.11 8.35
N GLY A 859 -7.50 -14.82 7.46
CA GLY A 859 -8.16 -15.65 6.45
C GLY A 859 -8.85 -16.87 7.06
N ARG A 860 -9.81 -17.44 6.34
CA ARG A 860 -10.47 -18.69 6.73
C ARG A 860 -9.45 -19.81 6.91
N VAL A 861 -9.68 -20.72 7.84
CA VAL A 861 -8.94 -21.99 7.86
C VAL A 861 -9.37 -22.80 6.63
N LEU A 862 -8.38 -23.33 5.91
CA LEU A 862 -8.53 -24.18 4.73
C LEU A 862 -8.27 -25.65 5.07
N THR A 863 -7.28 -25.94 5.92
CA THR A 863 -6.96 -27.31 6.36
C THR A 863 -6.13 -27.31 7.65
N ILE A 864 -5.83 -28.49 8.18
CA ILE A 864 -4.91 -28.71 9.31
C ILE A 864 -3.60 -29.28 8.77
N GLY A 865 -2.48 -28.62 9.10
CA GLY A 865 -1.13 -29.08 8.79
C GLY A 865 -0.63 -30.12 9.78
N LEU A 866 -0.29 -31.32 9.29
CA LEU A 866 0.10 -32.49 10.07
C LEU A 866 1.61 -32.61 10.32
N MET A 867 2.43 -31.73 9.75
CA MET A 867 3.88 -31.67 9.98
C MET A 867 4.62 -33.00 9.73
N HIS A 868 4.23 -33.77 8.71
CA HIS A 868 4.70 -35.15 8.43
C HIS A 868 4.28 -36.23 9.44
N ASP A 869 3.26 -36.02 10.28
CA ASP A 869 2.64 -37.14 11.02
C ASP A 869 1.68 -37.94 10.11
N TYR A 870 2.29 -38.85 9.34
CA TYR A 870 1.57 -39.80 8.48
C TYR A 870 0.62 -40.74 9.23
N ALA A 871 0.87 -41.01 10.52
CA ALA A 871 0.01 -41.86 11.32
C ALA A 871 -1.27 -41.12 11.75
N ALA A 872 -1.17 -39.82 12.02
CA ALA A 872 -2.30 -38.99 12.43
C ALA A 872 -3.33 -38.75 11.32
N LYS A 873 -3.00 -38.90 10.02
CA LYS A 873 -3.90 -38.46 8.92
C LYS A 873 -5.30 -39.07 8.99
N GLU A 874 -5.42 -40.41 9.10
CA GLU A 874 -6.76 -41.04 9.09
C GLU A 874 -7.59 -40.64 10.32
N THR A 875 -6.94 -40.48 11.48
CA THR A 875 -7.62 -40.03 12.70
C THR A 875 -8.01 -38.56 12.62
N MET A 876 -7.18 -37.71 12.03
CA MET A 876 -7.49 -36.30 11.81
C MET A 876 -8.65 -36.12 10.82
N ASP A 877 -8.65 -36.87 9.72
CA ASP A 877 -9.74 -36.83 8.74
C ASP A 877 -11.07 -37.18 9.40
N ARG A 878 -11.11 -38.27 10.20
CA ARG A 878 -12.28 -38.65 11.02
C ARG A 878 -12.69 -37.58 12.06
N VAL A 879 -11.75 -36.84 12.63
CA VAL A 879 -12.00 -35.74 13.60
C VAL A 879 -12.63 -34.51 12.93
N LEU A 880 -12.27 -34.23 11.67
CA LEU A 880 -12.76 -33.08 10.90
C LEU A 880 -14.01 -33.38 10.06
N TYR A 881 -14.23 -34.63 9.67
CA TYR A 881 -15.20 -35.04 8.64
C TYR A 881 -16.62 -34.47 8.80
N SER A 882 -17.13 -34.35 10.03
CA SER A 882 -18.50 -33.86 10.29
C SER A 882 -18.70 -32.40 9.88
N PHE A 883 -17.71 -31.55 10.18
CA PHE A 883 -17.77 -30.10 9.97
C PHE A 883 -16.93 -29.61 8.79
N ALA A 884 -16.01 -30.42 8.25
CA ALA A 884 -15.16 -30.04 7.12
C ALA A 884 -15.99 -29.50 5.94
N ARG A 885 -17.13 -30.13 5.61
CA ARG A 885 -18.01 -29.67 4.54
C ARG A 885 -18.84 -28.41 4.87
N SER A 886 -19.09 -28.11 6.15
CA SER A 886 -19.85 -26.93 6.58
C SER A 886 -18.97 -25.70 6.79
N ALA A 887 -17.76 -25.88 7.33
CA ALA A 887 -16.71 -24.85 7.42
C ALA A 887 -15.92 -24.67 6.12
N GLY A 888 -16.06 -25.60 5.17
CA GLY A 888 -15.40 -25.60 3.86
C GLY A 888 -13.89 -25.85 3.92
N LEU A 889 -13.46 -26.80 4.76
CA LEU A 889 -12.10 -27.34 4.79
C LEU A 889 -11.86 -28.32 3.64
N VAL A 890 -10.59 -28.48 3.26
CA VAL A 890 -10.07 -29.59 2.43
C VAL A 890 -9.37 -30.63 3.30
N GLU A 891 -8.93 -31.76 2.72
CA GLU A 891 -8.22 -32.83 3.44
C GLU A 891 -7.01 -32.32 4.25
N PRO A 892 -6.68 -32.95 5.41
CA PRO A 892 -5.48 -32.66 6.18
C PRO A 892 -4.18 -32.70 5.34
N SER A 893 -3.40 -31.62 5.40
CA SER A 893 -2.13 -31.49 4.69
C SER A 893 -1.02 -32.23 5.43
N LEU A 894 -0.31 -33.14 4.76
CA LEU A 894 0.86 -33.82 5.34
C LEU A 894 2.13 -32.95 5.37
N ARG A 895 2.10 -31.76 4.73
CA ARG A 895 3.25 -30.88 4.61
C ARG A 895 3.63 -30.22 5.94
N THR A 896 4.89 -29.81 6.03
CA THR A 896 5.33 -28.73 6.91
C THR A 896 5.12 -27.40 6.18
N GLU A 897 4.23 -26.56 6.72
CA GLU A 897 3.92 -25.21 6.25
C GLU A 897 3.91 -24.31 7.50
N GLY A 898 4.76 -23.27 7.55
CA GLY A 898 4.89 -22.39 8.73
C GLY A 898 5.64 -22.99 9.93
N GLY A 899 5.50 -22.34 11.09
CA GLY A 899 6.14 -22.71 12.36
C GLY A 899 5.94 -21.64 13.45
N SER A 900 5.32 -22.03 14.58
CA SER A 900 4.99 -21.20 15.76
C SER A 900 4.96 -22.11 17.00
N ASP A 901 4.26 -21.74 18.07
CA ASP A 901 4.16 -22.40 19.37
C ASP A 901 3.80 -23.90 19.37
N HIS A 902 3.35 -24.48 18.25
CA HIS A 902 3.21 -25.93 18.08
C HIS A 902 4.57 -26.65 17.91
N VAL A 903 5.57 -25.98 17.33
CA VAL A 903 6.87 -26.56 16.97
C VAL A 903 7.63 -27.10 18.19
N PRO A 904 7.69 -26.44 19.36
CA PRO A 904 8.37 -27.00 20.53
C PRO A 904 7.69 -28.26 21.10
N PHE A 905 6.39 -28.45 20.87
CA PHE A 905 5.70 -29.70 21.22
C PHE A 905 6.05 -30.82 20.22
N ASP A 906 6.16 -30.50 18.93
CA ASP A 906 6.59 -31.45 17.89
C ASP A 906 8.07 -31.88 18.05
N GLU A 907 8.96 -30.92 18.34
CA GLU A 907 10.35 -31.16 18.73
C GLU A 907 10.46 -32.12 19.94
N ALA A 908 9.46 -32.10 20.83
CA ALA A 908 9.36 -32.99 21.99
C ALA A 908 8.56 -34.28 21.74
N GLY A 909 8.13 -34.54 20.49
CA GLY A 909 7.43 -35.77 20.10
C GLY A 909 5.95 -35.85 20.54
N VAL A 910 5.30 -34.71 20.74
CA VAL A 910 3.83 -34.60 20.90
C VAL A 910 3.20 -34.32 19.53
N PRO A 911 2.04 -34.91 19.17
CA PRO A 911 1.37 -34.59 17.90
C PRO A 911 0.90 -33.13 17.92
N ALA A 912 1.55 -32.27 17.14
CA ALA A 912 1.33 -30.83 17.20
C ALA A 912 1.14 -30.24 15.80
N PHE A 913 0.09 -29.44 15.65
CA PHE A 913 -0.53 -29.11 14.36
C PHE A 913 -0.85 -27.62 14.22
N TRP A 914 -1.18 -27.23 13.00
CA TRP A 914 -1.39 -25.84 12.58
C TRP A 914 -2.68 -25.66 11.77
N CYS A 915 -3.42 -24.58 12.02
CA CYS A 915 -4.52 -24.15 11.15
C CYS A 915 -3.99 -23.45 9.89
N VAL A 916 -3.91 -24.16 8.75
CA VAL A 916 -3.50 -23.55 7.47
C VAL A 916 -4.64 -22.68 6.96
N GLN A 917 -4.41 -21.37 6.89
CA GLN A 917 -5.42 -20.39 6.47
C GLN A 917 -5.21 -19.89 5.04
N ASP A 918 -6.26 -19.28 4.49
CA ASP A 918 -6.23 -18.47 3.27
C ASP A 918 -5.36 -17.21 3.50
N ASN A 919 -4.41 -16.92 2.61
CA ASN A 919 -3.48 -15.79 2.75
C ASN A 919 -4.15 -14.48 2.31
N VAL A 920 -5.13 -14.04 3.10
CA VAL A 920 -5.87 -12.80 2.84
C VAL A 920 -5.11 -11.62 3.42
N ASP A 921 -4.40 -10.89 2.57
CA ASP A 921 -3.58 -9.72 2.91
C ASP A 921 -2.49 -9.99 3.99
N TYR A 922 -2.22 -11.23 4.42
CA TYR A 922 -1.29 -11.49 5.52
C TYR A 922 0.16 -11.17 5.13
N ASP A 923 0.55 -11.42 3.88
CA ASP A 923 1.79 -10.91 3.29
C ASP A 923 1.94 -9.37 3.43
N ARG A 924 0.83 -8.63 3.54
CA ARG A 924 0.78 -7.18 3.78
C ARG A 924 0.64 -6.80 5.25
N THR A 925 -0.05 -7.59 6.09
CA THR A 925 -0.27 -7.24 7.52
C THR A 925 0.85 -7.74 8.44
N HIS A 926 1.27 -9.00 8.34
CA HIS A 926 2.23 -9.67 9.23
C HIS A 926 3.46 -8.81 9.56
N HIS A 927 3.77 -8.61 10.85
CA HIS A 927 4.86 -7.79 11.38
C HIS A 927 4.85 -6.28 10.97
N SER A 928 3.75 -5.70 10.48
CA SER A 928 3.73 -4.34 9.88
C SER A 928 2.86 -3.31 10.59
N GLN A 929 2.97 -2.04 10.16
CA GLN A 929 2.05 -0.96 10.60
C GLN A 929 0.63 -1.12 10.06
N ALA A 930 0.43 -2.01 9.09
CA ALA A 930 -0.86 -2.31 8.49
C ALA A 930 -1.61 -3.46 9.20
N ASP A 931 -1.07 -4.01 10.29
CA ASP A 931 -1.75 -5.01 11.12
C ASP A 931 -2.69 -4.36 12.15
N THR A 932 -3.93 -4.09 11.75
CA THR A 932 -4.91 -3.36 12.58
C THR A 932 -6.31 -3.97 12.53
N PHE A 933 -7.15 -3.65 13.53
CA PHE A 933 -8.50 -4.20 13.71
C PHE A 933 -9.39 -4.16 12.46
N ASP A 934 -9.26 -3.13 11.62
CA ASP A 934 -10.01 -2.97 10.38
C ASP A 934 -9.62 -3.95 9.27
N ARG A 935 -8.59 -4.78 9.46
CA ARG A 935 -8.28 -5.92 8.59
C ARG A 935 -8.98 -7.21 9.00
N VAL A 936 -9.54 -7.28 10.20
CA VAL A 936 -10.19 -8.50 10.70
C VAL A 936 -11.46 -8.81 9.91
N ARG A 937 -11.42 -9.90 9.15
CA ARG A 937 -12.58 -10.49 8.48
C ARG A 937 -13.34 -11.36 9.48
N PHE A 938 -14.32 -10.75 10.15
CA PHE A 938 -15.06 -11.36 11.25
C PHE A 938 -15.74 -12.69 10.91
N ASP A 939 -16.22 -12.87 9.69
CA ASP A 939 -16.83 -14.13 9.23
C ASP A 939 -15.81 -15.28 9.18
N ASP A 940 -14.57 -14.98 8.78
CA ASP A 940 -13.48 -15.95 8.66
C ASP A 940 -12.81 -16.20 10.02
N LEU A 941 -12.67 -15.19 10.87
CA LEU A 941 -12.28 -15.31 12.28
C LEU A 941 -13.29 -16.19 13.06
N MET A 942 -14.58 -16.02 12.80
CA MET A 942 -15.62 -16.89 13.35
C MET A 942 -15.45 -18.33 12.86
N GLN A 943 -15.17 -18.55 11.57
CA GLN A 943 -14.89 -19.88 11.03
C GLN A 943 -13.62 -20.50 11.66
N GLY A 944 -12.59 -19.72 11.99
CA GLY A 944 -11.43 -20.16 12.76
C GLY A 944 -11.80 -20.67 14.16
N ALA A 945 -12.59 -19.90 14.91
CA ALA A 945 -13.10 -20.31 16.23
C ALA A 945 -13.96 -21.59 16.14
N GLN A 946 -14.78 -21.71 15.09
CA GLN A 946 -15.56 -22.92 14.81
C GLN A 946 -14.68 -24.16 14.58
N VAL A 947 -13.60 -24.04 13.81
CA VAL A 947 -12.65 -25.13 13.55
C VAL A 947 -11.95 -25.56 14.84
N LEU A 948 -11.48 -24.59 15.65
CA LEU A 948 -10.82 -24.87 16.93
C LEU A 948 -11.74 -25.59 17.92
N ALA A 949 -12.98 -25.11 18.09
CA ALA A 949 -13.94 -25.72 19.00
C ALA A 949 -14.27 -27.17 18.61
N ALA A 950 -14.56 -27.41 17.33
CA ALA A 950 -14.92 -28.73 16.81
C ALA A 950 -13.73 -29.70 16.86
N TRP A 951 -12.53 -29.29 16.43
CA TRP A 951 -11.32 -30.11 16.51
C TRP A 951 -11.00 -30.52 17.95
N ALA A 952 -11.05 -29.57 18.90
CA ALA A 952 -10.71 -29.81 20.29
C ALA A 952 -11.66 -30.81 20.96
N TYR A 953 -12.97 -30.63 20.73
CA TYR A 953 -13.97 -31.56 21.25
C TYR A 953 -13.85 -32.94 20.61
N ASN A 954 -13.83 -33.03 19.28
CA ASN A 954 -13.78 -34.32 18.58
C ASN A 954 -12.49 -35.11 18.92
N THR A 955 -11.35 -34.43 19.05
CA THR A 955 -10.08 -35.04 19.51
C THR A 955 -10.15 -35.47 20.98
N ALA A 956 -10.84 -34.71 21.83
CA ALA A 956 -11.08 -35.10 23.22
C ALA A 956 -12.01 -36.32 23.36
N GLN A 957 -12.91 -36.56 22.40
CA GLN A 957 -13.85 -37.69 22.40
C GLN A 957 -13.29 -39.01 21.83
N LEU A 958 -12.11 -39.01 21.19
CA LEU A 958 -11.48 -40.22 20.65
C LEU A 958 -11.27 -41.30 21.74
N PRO A 959 -11.36 -42.61 21.40
CA PRO A 959 -11.07 -43.67 22.38
C PRO A 959 -9.62 -43.61 22.86
N ASP A 960 -8.69 -43.57 21.91
CA ASP A 960 -7.24 -43.49 22.12
C ASP A 960 -6.73 -42.05 21.92
N MET A 961 -5.49 -41.80 22.29
CA MET A 961 -4.82 -40.53 21.93
C MET A 961 -4.48 -40.52 20.44
N LEU A 962 -4.22 -39.33 19.86
CA LEU A 962 -3.67 -39.29 18.50
C LEU A 962 -2.34 -40.05 18.44
N PRO A 963 -2.07 -40.79 17.36
CA PRO A 963 -0.80 -41.48 17.18
C PRO A 963 0.33 -40.45 17.08
N ARG A 964 1.54 -40.89 17.45
CA ARG A 964 2.75 -40.08 17.43
C ARG A 964 3.66 -40.52 16.29
N LYS A 965 4.35 -39.55 15.69
CA LYS A 965 5.51 -39.77 14.81
C LYS A 965 6.44 -40.86 15.38
N PRO A 966 6.96 -41.77 14.53
CA PRO A 966 8.04 -42.67 14.93
C PRO A 966 9.22 -41.86 15.47
N ALA A 967 9.82 -42.32 16.58
CA ALA A 967 11.01 -41.67 17.13
C ALA A 967 12.12 -41.60 16.05
N PRO A 968 12.82 -40.47 15.90
CA PRO A 968 13.86 -40.34 14.89
C PRO A 968 14.87 -41.47 14.98
N GLN A 969 15.07 -42.21 13.89
CA GLN A 969 16.17 -43.17 13.82
C GLN A 969 17.47 -42.41 14.06
N LYS A 970 18.23 -42.82 15.08
CA LYS A 970 19.56 -42.27 15.31
C LYS A 970 20.39 -42.51 14.05
N GLN A 971 20.71 -41.45 13.34
CA GLN A 971 21.72 -41.51 12.29
C GLN A 971 23.03 -41.94 12.95
N GLU A 972 23.48 -43.15 12.64
CA GLU A 972 24.86 -43.56 12.96
C GLU A 972 25.78 -42.62 12.19
N GLN A 973 26.58 -41.83 12.92
CA GLN A 973 27.51 -40.88 12.33
C GLN A 973 28.52 -41.62 11.44
N ARG A 974 28.64 -41.16 10.19
CA ARG A 974 29.62 -41.58 9.19
C ARG A 974 30.15 -40.37 8.46
#